data_AF-A0A7X7XMY1-F1
#
_entry.id   AF-A0A7X7XMY1-F1
#
_cell.length_a   1.000
_cell.length_b   1.000
_cell.length_c   1.000
_cell.angle_alpha   90.00
_cell.angle_beta   90.00
_cell.angle_gamma   90.00
#
_symmetry.space_group_name_H-M   'P 1'
#
loop_
_entity.id
_entity.type
_entity.pdbx_description
1 polymer ?
#
loop_
_entity_poly.entity_id
_entity_poly.type
_entity_poly.pdbx_seq_one_letter_code
_entity_poly.pdbx_strand_id
1 'polypeptide(L)'
;VAAAAAALAGAAAGRAGRKEVLDPQRPVGHLLEVSADRLDLTPGWADLQVQVWTVLASGQVEPAAAQVRLEPPVGVEASALTGAAPLRVRLTQVGPVAPGASVGVTAATADGGSGTRLPLIVAPPVELVVTTVPAGATLRPQGGRAILVRAELRLPPGASADLEPVRATIAFDPPAAGDWLDAGQPRDVPGGKELPVALSSPDPIRTPTPPDSVVVTARAVAFGRPLVGSVTIPVDRPPVLDLRPDTLEIAAGSGTVTDVLAWVAEPGPGPWTFGAHWREGDRPVARFEVRPQTASSALIRVTEDAARLPDAGLAEEAATLVVTAAADGWDALARHLRLVVAREGLFLDPVSHDADGVVHVDATGTGRPTEVDVRVYVRDPAGRIVLDAGRSADVTWTPAGPDGSPGRAALGFPEFSIEFTGMRPSNRPAATYRLVMGRSLPTSGNPLPATLDAVAAGNDAATFTATLALLLDGVDMSPFSPAWQEEQAECLRIIDAYAPRDRQAQLRALVYERGPKVGAETLHELRRKIWALAENALRAEAEDYLTTAWTLEQAEGVLDWASWCGDIALAVVSGRITGTAAGIAVGLLKPVLVSAITAYLEGRSLDEWASEQVKLAVSVAEGQFTDPDFLEKISGAHKAKIWAVFIAYTFCKEWYLDPEHRIREAALNTVRMLRDQALIHFLRKATGTLPQTPPPEEAAQPAKKPAQKPVQKPGEAEAPEQKPDAAAPARPGTAKSRADAMAAEIRARTASGRPLERGTILEILRDPDAMRVLKAEHPDLWQAYTEQRQRIYDAHDARLKEWIAAHPETFPQIPGRTVEVEFFGTKTGVDRDYRVGYTHLDVSVKPPRKVFIEIKKELWTEASQRIFAEETGGPTDPKGAARWARDHQQLGTDQYHAEAAVDMADQLRVWNPNAGEFGPDGKPKGAWEQVQVEPRVKMVEDGQGTLLDPDGLGKTYETKVAEAYHEGNLLDAYTQAGKAVHTLEAVRKGYADQNYDIRDLPPKVREGLEVIKRVKAKKTGPADLDAAEAESLLRDLDFEGLTDLMEKVSGSFGALRWARPR
;
A
#
# COMPACT_ATOMS: atom_id res chain seq x y z
N VAL A 1 -17.97 -128.45 -36.71
CA VAL A 1 -18.57 -129.50 -35.85
C VAL A 1 -18.37 -130.93 -36.37
N ALA A 2 -18.98 -131.35 -37.50
CA ALA A 2 -19.08 -132.76 -37.92
C ALA A 2 -17.77 -133.59 -37.90
N ALA A 3 -16.65 -133.06 -38.40
CA ALA A 3 -15.38 -133.79 -38.40
C ALA A 3 -14.85 -134.09 -36.98
N ALA A 4 -15.02 -133.16 -36.04
CA ALA A 4 -14.64 -133.35 -34.65
C ALA A 4 -15.59 -134.33 -33.91
N ALA A 5 -16.86 -134.38 -34.33
CA ALA A 5 -17.83 -135.34 -33.81
C ALA A 5 -17.49 -136.78 -34.21
N ALA A 6 -17.15 -136.99 -35.50
CA ALA A 6 -16.67 -138.28 -35.98
C ALA A 6 -15.40 -138.75 -35.24
N ALA A 7 -14.48 -137.82 -34.95
CA ALA A 7 -13.27 -138.13 -34.18
C ALA A 7 -13.58 -138.52 -32.71
N LEU A 8 -14.49 -137.82 -32.03
CA LEU A 8 -14.94 -138.15 -30.67
C LEU A 8 -15.65 -139.50 -30.61
N ALA A 9 -16.58 -139.77 -31.52
CA ALA A 9 -17.27 -141.05 -31.61
C ALA A 9 -16.32 -142.22 -31.91
N GLY A 10 -15.38 -142.04 -32.85
CA GLY A 10 -14.34 -143.02 -33.15
C GLY A 10 -13.43 -143.30 -31.95
N ALA A 11 -13.04 -142.26 -31.20
CA ALA A 11 -12.22 -142.41 -29.99
C ALA A 11 -12.96 -143.15 -28.86
N ALA A 12 -14.27 -142.93 -28.72
CA ALA A 12 -15.10 -143.66 -27.76
C ALA A 12 -15.27 -145.14 -28.14
N ALA A 13 -15.56 -145.43 -29.42
CA ALA A 13 -15.63 -146.78 -29.94
C ALA A 13 -14.32 -147.57 -29.76
N GLY A 14 -13.16 -146.90 -29.91
CA GLY A 14 -11.85 -147.50 -29.65
C GLY A 14 -11.52 -147.79 -28.17
N ARG A 15 -12.28 -147.22 -27.22
CA ARG A 15 -12.11 -147.47 -25.77
C ARG A 15 -12.99 -148.60 -25.23
N ALA A 16 -14.08 -148.95 -25.91
CA ALA A 16 -14.88 -150.12 -25.55
C ALA A 16 -14.13 -151.40 -25.94
N GLY A 17 -14.00 -152.34 -25.00
CA GLY A 17 -13.33 -153.62 -25.27
C GLY A 17 -14.06 -154.43 -26.35
N ARG A 18 -13.32 -155.27 -27.10
CA ARG A 18 -13.76 -156.04 -28.31
C ARG A 18 -15.02 -156.94 -28.20
N LYS A 19 -15.78 -156.90 -27.10
CA LYS A 19 -17.05 -157.63 -26.92
C LYS A 19 -18.20 -156.76 -26.37
N GLU A 20 -18.01 -155.45 -26.20
CA GLU A 20 -19.05 -154.54 -25.71
C GLU A 20 -19.51 -153.61 -26.83
N VAL A 21 -20.76 -153.77 -27.28
CA VAL A 21 -21.37 -152.90 -28.29
C VAL A 21 -21.97 -151.70 -27.58
N LEU A 22 -21.36 -150.53 -27.77
CA LEU A 22 -21.90 -149.26 -27.26
C LEU A 22 -23.23 -148.92 -27.93
N ASP A 23 -24.20 -148.48 -27.13
CA ASP A 23 -25.46 -147.93 -27.63
C ASP A 23 -25.19 -146.71 -28.53
N PRO A 24 -25.63 -146.70 -29.80
CA PRO A 24 -25.37 -145.60 -30.74
C PRO A 24 -25.99 -144.25 -30.30
N GLN A 25 -27.00 -144.27 -29.42
CA GLN A 25 -27.63 -143.06 -28.85
C GLN A 25 -26.96 -142.58 -27.56
N ARG A 26 -25.93 -143.27 -27.07
CA ARG A 26 -25.20 -142.84 -25.87
C ARG A 26 -24.34 -141.61 -26.15
N PRO A 27 -24.39 -140.55 -25.30
CA PRO A 27 -23.43 -139.45 -25.36
C PRO A 27 -21.99 -139.93 -25.16
N VAL A 28 -21.07 -139.43 -25.99
CA VAL A 28 -19.63 -139.77 -25.95
C VAL A 28 -18.71 -138.55 -25.79
N GLY A 29 -19.26 -137.35 -25.85
CA GLY A 29 -18.54 -136.10 -25.58
C GLY A 29 -19.32 -134.86 -25.99
N HIS A 30 -18.72 -133.69 -25.81
CA HIS A 30 -19.30 -132.41 -26.24
C HIS A 30 -18.30 -131.58 -27.05
N LEU A 31 -18.82 -130.77 -27.97
CA LEU A 31 -18.07 -129.83 -28.79
C LEU A 31 -18.52 -128.41 -28.49
N LEU A 32 -17.56 -127.53 -28.21
CA LEU A 32 -17.75 -126.09 -28.11
C LEU A 32 -17.52 -125.45 -29.48
N GLU A 33 -18.49 -124.69 -29.96
CA GLU A 33 -18.42 -123.90 -31.19
C GLU A 33 -18.49 -122.41 -30.84
N VAL A 34 -17.59 -121.63 -31.42
CA VAL A 34 -17.44 -120.18 -31.21
C VAL A 34 -17.40 -119.49 -32.58
N SER A 35 -17.98 -118.29 -32.68
CA SER A 35 -18.17 -117.61 -33.98
C SER A 35 -16.89 -117.10 -34.65
N ALA A 36 -15.77 -117.03 -33.95
CA ALA A 36 -14.48 -116.56 -34.48
C ALA A 36 -13.31 -117.23 -33.75
N ASP A 37 -12.14 -117.28 -34.39
CA ASP A 37 -10.87 -117.75 -33.79
C ASP A 37 -10.16 -116.65 -32.98
N ARG A 38 -10.44 -115.38 -33.30
CA ARG A 38 -9.93 -114.16 -32.68
C ARG A 38 -10.99 -113.05 -32.72
N LEU A 39 -10.84 -112.01 -31.91
CA LEU A 39 -11.78 -110.89 -31.86
C LEU A 39 -11.04 -109.56 -32.05
N ASP A 40 -11.50 -108.74 -32.99
CA ASP A 40 -10.91 -107.43 -33.28
C ASP A 40 -11.65 -106.31 -32.53
N LEU A 41 -10.97 -105.71 -31.55
CA LEU A 41 -11.46 -104.58 -30.76
C LEU A 41 -10.82 -103.25 -31.19
N THR A 42 -10.12 -103.19 -32.32
CA THR A 42 -9.61 -101.93 -32.91
C THR A 42 -10.73 -100.88 -33.11
N PRO A 43 -11.98 -101.25 -33.50
CA PRO A 43 -13.12 -100.32 -33.53
C PRO A 43 -13.73 -99.99 -32.15
N GLY A 44 -13.18 -100.54 -31.06
CA GLY A 44 -13.68 -100.44 -29.70
C GLY A 44 -14.64 -101.55 -29.25
N TRP A 45 -15.14 -102.41 -30.15
CA TRP A 45 -16.09 -103.50 -29.82
C TRP A 45 -16.08 -104.64 -30.84
N ALA A 46 -16.54 -105.83 -30.42
CA ALA A 46 -16.70 -107.03 -31.25
C ALA A 46 -17.87 -107.91 -30.75
N ASP A 47 -18.49 -108.71 -31.62
CA ASP A 47 -19.57 -109.65 -31.27
C ASP A 47 -19.09 -111.12 -31.26
N LEU A 48 -19.55 -111.89 -30.26
CA LEU A 48 -19.23 -113.31 -30.06
C LEU A 48 -20.51 -114.14 -29.92
N GLN A 49 -20.57 -115.28 -30.61
CA GLN A 49 -21.60 -116.30 -30.40
C GLN A 49 -20.97 -117.63 -29.98
N VAL A 50 -21.63 -118.37 -29.08
CA VAL A 50 -21.16 -119.62 -28.49
C VAL A 50 -22.29 -120.65 -28.50
N GLN A 51 -22.04 -121.84 -29.05
CA GLN A 51 -22.94 -123.00 -29.08
C GLN A 51 -22.22 -124.25 -28.55
N VAL A 52 -22.97 -125.17 -27.95
CA VAL A 52 -22.45 -126.48 -27.52
C VAL A 52 -23.25 -127.59 -28.17
N TRP A 53 -22.56 -128.64 -28.60
CA TRP A 53 -23.13 -129.82 -29.25
C TRP A 53 -22.76 -131.07 -28.46
N THR A 54 -23.72 -131.93 -28.14
CA THR A 54 -23.48 -133.28 -27.67
C THR A 54 -23.19 -134.18 -28.86
N VAL A 55 -22.13 -134.97 -28.75
CA VAL A 55 -21.75 -136.01 -29.73
C VAL A 55 -22.26 -137.34 -29.22
N LEU A 56 -22.98 -138.07 -30.07
CA LEU A 56 -23.46 -139.43 -29.79
C LEU A 56 -22.48 -140.48 -30.31
N ALA A 57 -22.53 -141.71 -29.78
CA ALA A 57 -21.67 -142.82 -30.21
C ALA A 57 -21.83 -143.15 -31.71
N SER A 58 -22.97 -142.81 -32.32
CA SER A 58 -23.22 -142.87 -33.77
C SER A 58 -22.40 -141.87 -34.61
N GLY A 59 -21.78 -140.87 -33.99
CA GLY A 59 -21.14 -139.72 -34.67
C GLY A 59 -22.11 -138.59 -35.03
N GLN A 60 -23.41 -138.74 -34.76
CA GLN A 60 -24.37 -137.63 -34.86
C GLN A 60 -24.14 -136.59 -33.76
N VAL A 61 -24.60 -135.35 -34.02
CA VAL A 61 -24.54 -134.24 -33.07
C VAL A 61 -25.89 -133.59 -32.87
N GLU A 62 -26.19 -133.25 -31.63
CA GLU A 62 -27.41 -132.55 -31.22
C GLU A 62 -27.06 -131.37 -30.30
N PRO A 63 -27.86 -130.29 -30.26
CA PRO A 63 -27.60 -129.16 -29.37
C PRO A 63 -27.58 -129.60 -27.90
N ALA A 64 -26.51 -129.26 -27.17
CA ALA A 64 -26.40 -129.56 -25.75
C ALA A 64 -27.01 -128.43 -24.91
N ALA A 65 -27.82 -128.79 -23.90
CA ALA A 65 -28.12 -127.89 -22.80
C ALA A 65 -26.83 -127.69 -21.97
N ALA A 66 -26.19 -126.54 -22.15
CA ALA A 66 -24.91 -126.21 -21.54
C ALA A 66 -24.94 -124.80 -20.95
N GLN A 67 -24.32 -124.61 -19.77
CA GLN A 67 -24.10 -123.29 -19.20
C GLN A 67 -22.74 -122.77 -19.66
N VAL A 68 -22.74 -121.67 -20.42
CA VAL A 68 -21.56 -120.95 -20.90
C VAL A 68 -21.14 -119.90 -19.87
N ARG A 69 -19.83 -119.72 -19.70
CA ARG A 69 -19.20 -118.65 -18.92
C ARG A 69 -18.03 -118.03 -19.69
N LEU A 70 -18.04 -116.70 -19.77
CA LEU A 70 -16.99 -115.88 -20.37
C LEU A 70 -16.10 -115.27 -19.28
N GLU A 71 -14.82 -115.17 -19.58
CA GLU A 71 -13.80 -114.51 -18.76
C GLU A 71 -13.05 -113.50 -19.64
N PRO A 72 -13.58 -112.28 -19.82
CA PRO A 72 -12.89 -111.22 -20.55
C PRO A 72 -11.70 -110.68 -19.73
N PRO A 73 -10.63 -110.19 -20.39
CA PRO A 73 -9.47 -109.62 -19.72
C PRO A 73 -9.75 -108.19 -19.22
N VAL A 74 -8.88 -107.70 -18.33
CA VAL A 74 -8.91 -106.30 -17.86
C VAL A 74 -8.90 -105.33 -19.05
N GLY A 75 -9.78 -104.34 -19.01
CA GLY A 75 -9.99 -103.37 -20.09
C GLY A 75 -11.06 -103.77 -21.10
N VAL A 76 -11.68 -104.95 -20.99
CA VAL A 76 -12.80 -105.41 -21.84
C VAL A 76 -14.00 -105.81 -20.99
N GLU A 77 -15.17 -105.28 -21.32
CA GLU A 77 -16.45 -105.68 -20.74
C GLU A 77 -17.25 -106.54 -21.73
N ALA A 78 -18.08 -107.43 -21.19
CA ALA A 78 -18.94 -108.34 -21.94
C ALA A 78 -20.40 -108.09 -21.57
N SER A 79 -21.30 -107.98 -22.56
CA SER A 79 -22.73 -107.71 -22.32
C SER A 79 -23.45 -108.79 -21.51
N ALA A 80 -22.87 -109.99 -21.42
CA ALA A 80 -23.24 -111.05 -20.48
C ALA A 80 -22.01 -111.92 -20.19
N LEU A 81 -21.77 -112.26 -18.92
CA LEU A 81 -20.67 -113.14 -18.51
C LEU A 81 -21.05 -114.62 -18.40
N THR A 82 -22.35 -114.93 -18.29
CA THR A 82 -22.86 -116.30 -18.22
C THR A 82 -24.22 -116.42 -18.92
N GLY A 83 -24.56 -117.63 -19.38
CA GLY A 83 -25.89 -117.94 -19.94
C GLY A 83 -25.96 -119.34 -20.54
N ALA A 84 -27.16 -119.81 -20.87
CA ALA A 84 -27.34 -121.09 -21.54
C ALA A 84 -26.93 -121.01 -23.02
N ALA A 85 -26.42 -122.10 -23.59
CA ALA A 85 -26.12 -122.21 -25.02
C ALA A 85 -27.42 -122.37 -25.86
N PRO A 86 -27.57 -121.68 -27.01
CA PRO A 86 -26.67 -120.68 -27.58
C PRO A 86 -26.62 -119.36 -26.81
N LEU A 87 -25.41 -118.85 -26.58
CA LEU A 87 -25.15 -117.54 -25.98
C LEU A 87 -24.61 -116.57 -27.04
N ARG A 88 -25.11 -115.33 -27.05
CA ARG A 88 -24.63 -114.21 -27.89
C ARG A 88 -24.24 -113.03 -27.01
N VAL A 89 -23.06 -112.47 -27.22
CA VAL A 89 -22.47 -111.42 -26.35
C VAL A 89 -21.71 -110.39 -27.18
N ARG A 90 -21.85 -109.11 -26.82
CA ARG A 90 -20.98 -108.04 -27.32
C ARG A 90 -19.86 -107.78 -26.31
N LEU A 91 -18.63 -107.67 -26.81
CA LEU A 91 -17.44 -107.31 -26.06
C LEU A 91 -17.04 -105.87 -26.43
N THR A 92 -16.73 -105.05 -25.43
CA THR A 92 -16.40 -103.62 -25.59
C THR A 92 -15.11 -103.31 -24.87
N GLN A 93 -14.18 -102.61 -25.51
CA GLN A 93 -12.96 -102.11 -24.87
C GLN A 93 -13.29 -100.84 -24.05
N VAL A 94 -13.27 -100.97 -22.73
CA VAL A 94 -13.52 -99.88 -21.78
C VAL A 94 -12.24 -99.30 -21.16
N GLY A 95 -11.09 -99.95 -21.37
CA GLY A 95 -9.81 -99.52 -20.80
C GLY A 95 -8.58 -99.97 -21.60
N PRO A 96 -7.37 -99.77 -21.06
CA PRO A 96 -6.16 -100.35 -21.65
C PRO A 96 -6.22 -101.88 -21.56
N VAL A 97 -5.91 -102.55 -22.68
CA VAL A 97 -5.89 -104.01 -22.80
C VAL A 97 -4.45 -104.46 -23.00
N ALA A 98 -4.00 -105.46 -22.25
CA ALA A 98 -2.63 -105.94 -22.33
C ALA A 98 -2.32 -106.57 -23.71
N PRO A 99 -1.11 -106.39 -24.27
CA PRO A 99 -0.69 -107.09 -25.48
C PRO A 99 -0.83 -108.61 -25.35
N GLY A 100 -1.47 -109.26 -26.32
CA GLY A 100 -1.71 -110.71 -26.30
C GLY A 100 -2.84 -111.18 -25.37
N ALA A 101 -3.67 -110.27 -24.83
CA ALA A 101 -4.84 -110.64 -24.04
C ALA A 101 -5.82 -111.52 -24.84
N SER A 102 -6.58 -112.37 -24.13
CA SER A 102 -7.59 -113.25 -24.71
C SER A 102 -8.82 -113.35 -23.81
N VAL A 103 -9.98 -113.63 -24.41
CA VAL A 103 -11.24 -113.90 -23.71
C VAL A 103 -11.34 -115.42 -23.49
N GLY A 104 -11.46 -115.84 -22.23
CA GLY A 104 -11.79 -117.22 -21.89
C GLY A 104 -13.25 -117.53 -22.20
N VAL A 105 -13.50 -118.68 -22.84
CA VAL A 105 -14.85 -119.21 -23.09
C VAL A 105 -14.89 -120.61 -22.52
N THR A 106 -15.78 -120.87 -21.57
CA THR A 106 -15.99 -122.21 -20.97
C THR A 106 -17.45 -122.57 -21.03
N ALA A 107 -17.76 -123.86 -21.18
CA ALA A 107 -19.12 -124.36 -21.13
C ALA A 107 -19.18 -125.69 -20.37
N ALA A 108 -20.19 -125.83 -19.51
CA ALA A 108 -20.45 -127.01 -18.70
C ALA A 108 -21.79 -127.65 -19.05
N THR A 109 -21.81 -128.98 -19.15
CA THR A 109 -22.99 -129.84 -19.32
C THR A 109 -23.12 -130.77 -18.11
N ALA A 110 -24.18 -131.58 -18.05
CA ALA A 110 -24.35 -132.57 -16.98
C ALA A 110 -23.23 -133.63 -16.98
N ASP A 111 -22.68 -133.98 -18.14
CA ASP A 111 -21.75 -135.09 -18.35
C ASP A 111 -20.28 -134.66 -18.55
N GLY A 112 -19.99 -133.34 -18.55
CA GLY A 112 -18.64 -132.83 -18.73
C GLY A 112 -18.55 -131.33 -19.02
N GLY A 113 -17.39 -130.88 -19.50
CA GLY A 113 -17.17 -129.48 -19.87
C GLY A 113 -16.12 -129.30 -20.95
N SER A 114 -16.14 -128.14 -21.61
CA SER A 114 -15.22 -127.77 -22.69
C SER A 114 -14.86 -126.29 -22.59
N GLY A 115 -13.73 -125.87 -23.17
CA GLY A 115 -13.31 -124.47 -23.12
C GLY A 115 -12.24 -124.12 -24.15
N THR A 116 -12.15 -122.83 -24.47
CA THR A 116 -11.18 -122.23 -25.40
C THR A 116 -10.81 -120.81 -24.95
N ARG A 117 -9.81 -120.21 -25.59
CA ARG A 117 -9.41 -118.80 -25.40
C ARG A 117 -9.31 -118.11 -26.75
N LEU A 118 -9.94 -116.95 -26.88
CA LEU A 118 -10.00 -116.15 -28.11
C LEU A 118 -9.06 -114.94 -27.99
N PRO A 119 -7.96 -114.86 -28.75
CA PRO A 119 -7.07 -113.70 -28.74
C PRO A 119 -7.77 -112.41 -29.16
N LEU A 120 -7.36 -111.30 -28.56
CA LEU A 120 -7.84 -109.96 -28.88
C LEU A 120 -6.84 -109.18 -29.73
N ILE A 121 -7.36 -108.39 -30.68
CA ILE A 121 -6.60 -107.37 -31.41
C ILE A 121 -7.04 -106.00 -30.90
N VAL A 122 -6.09 -105.13 -30.56
CA VAL A 122 -6.33 -103.77 -30.03
C VAL A 122 -5.32 -102.78 -30.61
N ALA A 123 -5.71 -101.51 -30.73
CA ALA A 123 -4.81 -100.44 -31.15
C ALA A 123 -3.70 -100.17 -30.11
N PRO A 124 -2.45 -99.88 -30.53
CA PRO A 124 -1.38 -99.52 -29.61
C PRO A 124 -1.62 -98.14 -28.99
N PRO A 125 -1.17 -97.89 -27.74
CA PRO A 125 -1.24 -96.56 -27.14
C PRO A 125 -0.26 -95.61 -27.85
N VAL A 126 -0.68 -94.36 -28.05
CA VAL A 126 0.11 -93.29 -28.67
C VAL A 126 0.21 -92.13 -27.69
N GLU A 127 1.38 -91.54 -27.53
CA GLU A 127 1.64 -90.36 -26.71
C GLU A 127 1.91 -89.13 -27.61
N LEU A 128 1.53 -87.93 -27.15
CA LEU A 128 1.84 -86.65 -27.80
C LEU A 128 2.81 -85.86 -26.92
N VAL A 129 4.07 -85.75 -27.34
CA VAL A 129 5.13 -85.06 -26.60
C VAL A 129 5.40 -83.69 -27.22
N VAL A 130 5.46 -82.64 -26.40
CA VAL A 130 5.72 -81.26 -26.86
C VAL A 130 7.02 -80.73 -26.25
N THR A 131 7.92 -80.20 -27.08
CA THR A 131 9.24 -79.69 -26.67
C THR A 131 9.66 -78.45 -27.47
N THR A 132 10.62 -77.68 -26.96
CA THR A 132 11.32 -76.64 -27.73
C THR A 132 12.44 -77.22 -28.59
N VAL A 133 12.78 -76.55 -29.69
CA VAL A 133 13.88 -76.87 -30.60
C VAL A 133 14.73 -75.61 -30.80
N PRO A 134 15.98 -75.56 -30.31
CA PRO A 134 16.64 -76.58 -29.48
C PRO A 134 15.94 -76.74 -28.10
N ALA A 135 16.13 -77.90 -27.48
CA ALA A 135 15.53 -78.20 -26.18
C ALA A 135 16.05 -77.24 -25.10
N GLY A 136 15.13 -76.64 -24.35
CA GLY A 136 15.44 -75.63 -23.32
C GLY A 136 15.63 -74.21 -23.85
N ALA A 137 15.29 -73.92 -25.11
CA ALA A 137 15.30 -72.55 -25.63
C ALA A 137 14.36 -71.61 -24.85
N THR A 138 14.80 -70.36 -24.67
CA THR A 138 14.04 -69.26 -24.06
C THR A 138 13.57 -68.25 -25.13
N LEU A 139 12.55 -67.47 -24.80
CA LEU A 139 12.04 -66.37 -25.63
C LEU A 139 12.66 -65.04 -25.20
N ARG A 140 12.87 -64.12 -26.16
CA ARG A 140 13.46 -62.80 -25.91
C ARG A 140 12.47 -61.67 -26.22
N PRO A 141 12.39 -60.62 -25.37
CA PRO A 141 11.52 -59.46 -25.62
C PRO A 141 11.94 -58.59 -26.81
N GLN A 142 13.21 -58.64 -27.21
CA GLN A 142 13.78 -57.86 -28.32
C GLN A 142 14.71 -58.76 -29.18
N GLY A 143 14.83 -58.45 -30.47
CA GLY A 143 15.75 -59.15 -31.39
C GLY A 143 15.14 -60.25 -32.29
N GLY A 144 13.82 -60.43 -32.30
CA GLY A 144 13.08 -61.01 -33.44
C GLY A 144 13.38 -62.46 -33.86
N ARG A 145 13.93 -63.31 -32.98
CA ARG A 145 14.12 -64.74 -33.26
C ARG A 145 12.99 -65.58 -32.70
N ALA A 146 12.12 -66.07 -33.59
CA ALA A 146 11.19 -67.14 -33.27
C ALA A 146 11.96 -68.44 -32.92
N ILE A 147 11.53 -69.14 -31.88
CA ILE A 147 11.96 -70.50 -31.56
C ILE A 147 10.93 -71.50 -32.09
N LEU A 148 11.31 -72.76 -32.28
CA LEU A 148 10.40 -73.80 -32.75
C LEU A 148 9.88 -74.63 -31.57
N VAL A 149 8.57 -74.87 -31.54
CA VAL A 149 7.92 -75.82 -30.63
C VAL A 149 7.49 -77.04 -31.44
N ARG A 150 8.01 -78.22 -31.13
CA ARG A 150 7.69 -79.48 -31.81
C ARG A 150 6.69 -80.28 -31.00
N ALA A 151 5.62 -80.74 -31.64
CA ALA A 151 4.68 -81.73 -31.12
C ALA A 151 4.88 -83.05 -31.90
N GLU A 152 5.34 -84.09 -31.21
CA GLU A 152 5.78 -85.38 -31.78
C GLU A 152 4.93 -86.54 -31.22
N LEU A 153 4.51 -87.46 -32.09
CA LEU A 153 3.79 -88.66 -31.70
C LEU A 153 4.76 -89.79 -31.36
N ARG A 154 4.58 -90.44 -30.22
CA ARG A 154 5.43 -91.55 -29.77
C ARG A 154 4.64 -92.83 -29.55
N LEU A 155 5.25 -93.93 -29.99
CA LEU A 155 4.79 -95.30 -29.75
C LEU A 155 5.68 -95.97 -28.69
N PRO A 156 5.15 -96.95 -27.93
CA PRO A 156 5.95 -97.79 -27.06
C PRO A 156 7.06 -98.54 -27.84
N PRO A 157 8.19 -98.87 -27.20
CA PRO A 157 9.24 -99.69 -27.81
C PRO A 157 8.68 -101.01 -28.36
N GLY A 158 8.93 -101.27 -29.65
CA GLY A 158 8.48 -102.48 -30.34
C GLY A 158 7.05 -102.42 -30.92
N ALA A 159 6.29 -101.36 -30.69
CA ALA A 159 5.00 -101.15 -31.37
C ALA A 159 5.19 -100.49 -32.75
N SER A 160 4.33 -100.84 -33.70
CA SER A 160 4.27 -100.23 -35.03
C SER A 160 2.81 -99.97 -35.40
N ALA A 161 2.54 -98.76 -35.88
CA ALA A 161 1.25 -98.34 -36.40
C ALA A 161 1.47 -97.23 -37.45
N ASP A 162 0.52 -97.09 -38.39
CA ASP A 162 0.46 -95.90 -39.22
C ASP A 162 -0.04 -94.72 -38.37
N LEU A 163 0.82 -93.71 -38.23
CA LEU A 163 0.54 -92.48 -37.48
C LEU A 163 0.23 -91.29 -38.41
N GLU A 164 0.26 -91.43 -39.74
CA GLU A 164 -0.07 -90.34 -40.66
C GLU A 164 -1.49 -89.76 -40.40
N PRO A 165 -2.55 -90.58 -40.19
CA PRO A 165 -3.87 -90.07 -39.86
C PRO A 165 -3.88 -89.31 -38.52
N VAL A 166 -3.06 -89.72 -37.56
CA VAL A 166 -2.94 -89.07 -36.26
C VAL A 166 -2.16 -87.75 -36.37
N ARG A 167 -1.07 -87.71 -37.14
CA ARG A 167 -0.28 -86.49 -37.40
C ARG A 167 -1.13 -85.40 -38.05
N ALA A 168 -2.02 -85.78 -38.96
CA ALA A 168 -2.96 -84.86 -39.59
C ALA A 168 -3.92 -84.18 -38.60
N THR A 169 -4.19 -84.81 -37.44
CA THR A 169 -5.03 -84.22 -36.37
C THR A 169 -4.25 -83.35 -35.37
N ILE A 170 -2.93 -83.24 -35.47
CA ILE A 170 -2.14 -82.39 -34.56
C ILE A 170 -2.51 -80.92 -34.81
N ALA A 171 -3.12 -80.31 -33.79
CA ALA A 171 -3.42 -78.89 -33.71
C ALA A 171 -2.72 -78.30 -32.49
N PHE A 172 -2.13 -77.12 -32.63
CA PHE A 172 -1.69 -76.33 -31.49
C PHE A 172 -2.87 -75.51 -30.99
N ASP A 173 -3.11 -75.52 -29.68
CA ASP A 173 -4.02 -74.56 -29.07
C ASP A 173 -3.41 -73.15 -29.21
N PRO A 174 -4.21 -72.09 -29.37
CA PRO A 174 -3.71 -70.74 -29.12
C PRO A 174 -3.13 -70.69 -27.69
N PRO A 175 -1.92 -70.14 -27.51
CA PRO A 175 -1.20 -70.26 -26.24
C PRO A 175 -1.99 -69.67 -25.07
N ALA A 176 -1.98 -70.37 -23.93
CA ALA A 176 -2.74 -69.98 -22.75
C ALA A 176 -2.14 -68.76 -22.01
N ALA A 177 -0.93 -68.34 -22.39
CA ALA A 177 -0.31 -67.09 -21.94
C ALA A 177 -0.71 -65.97 -22.92
N GLY A 178 -1.73 -65.19 -22.53
CA GLY A 178 -2.42 -64.24 -23.41
C GLY A 178 -1.54 -63.14 -23.98
N ASP A 179 -1.91 -62.73 -25.20
CA ASP A 179 -1.52 -61.55 -25.99
C ASP A 179 0.00 -61.28 -26.23
N TRP A 180 0.89 -61.99 -25.54
CA TRP A 180 2.35 -61.81 -25.57
C TRP A 180 3.11 -62.73 -26.54
N LEU A 181 2.42 -63.67 -27.18
CA LEU A 181 2.99 -64.66 -28.09
C LEU A 181 2.46 -64.47 -29.50
N ASP A 182 3.37 -64.24 -30.45
CA ASP A 182 3.07 -64.39 -31.87
C ASP A 182 3.45 -65.81 -32.33
N ALA A 183 2.55 -66.45 -33.07
CA ALA A 183 2.65 -67.84 -33.48
C ALA A 183 2.42 -67.96 -35.00
N GLY A 184 3.44 -68.40 -35.72
CA GLY A 184 3.34 -68.60 -37.17
C GLY A 184 2.58 -69.89 -37.54
N GLN A 185 2.57 -70.21 -38.84
CA GLN A 185 1.87 -71.41 -39.31
C GLN A 185 2.61 -72.71 -38.91
N PRO A 186 1.90 -73.72 -38.37
CA PRO A 186 2.47 -75.05 -38.14
C PRO A 186 3.00 -75.69 -39.42
N ARG A 187 4.15 -76.38 -39.32
CA ARG A 187 4.78 -77.12 -40.42
C ARG A 187 4.84 -78.61 -40.09
N ASP A 188 4.55 -79.46 -41.06
CA ASP A 188 4.72 -80.91 -40.91
C ASP A 188 6.20 -81.29 -40.84
N VAL A 189 6.54 -82.19 -39.92
CA VAL A 189 7.86 -82.81 -39.78
C VAL A 189 7.71 -84.33 -39.61
N PRO A 190 8.75 -85.14 -39.85
CA PRO A 190 8.69 -86.57 -39.54
C PRO A 190 8.26 -86.81 -38.10
N GLY A 191 7.20 -87.60 -37.91
CA GLY A 191 6.62 -87.92 -36.60
C GLY A 191 5.78 -86.82 -35.93
N GLY A 192 5.60 -85.62 -36.52
CA GLY A 192 4.96 -84.52 -35.79
C GLY A 192 4.70 -83.23 -36.57
N LYS A 193 4.45 -82.14 -35.84
CA LYS A 193 4.38 -80.77 -36.38
C LYS A 193 5.26 -79.82 -35.57
N GLU A 194 5.75 -78.76 -36.21
CA GLU A 194 6.49 -77.67 -35.57
C GLU A 194 5.75 -76.34 -35.71
N LEU A 195 5.67 -75.58 -34.62
CA LEU A 195 5.12 -74.24 -34.54
C LEU A 195 6.25 -73.23 -34.25
N PRO A 196 6.53 -72.26 -35.13
CA PRO A 196 7.39 -71.13 -34.80
C PRO A 196 6.66 -70.16 -33.87
N VAL A 197 7.26 -69.83 -32.73
CA VAL A 197 6.72 -68.90 -31.72
C VAL A 197 7.75 -67.81 -31.38
N ALA A 198 7.29 -66.57 -31.26
CA ALA A 198 8.08 -65.41 -30.87
C ALA A 198 7.36 -64.60 -29.79
N LEU A 199 8.11 -63.85 -28.97
CA LEU A 199 7.50 -62.89 -28.05
C LEU A 199 7.14 -61.62 -28.81
N SER A 200 5.96 -61.08 -28.55
CA SER A 200 5.45 -59.82 -29.11
C SER A 200 4.76 -59.01 -28.02
N SER A 201 4.84 -57.69 -28.04
CA SER A 201 4.12 -56.88 -27.05
C SER A 201 2.63 -56.78 -27.43
N PRO A 202 1.69 -57.01 -26.50
CA PRO A 202 0.25 -56.91 -26.76
C PRO A 202 -0.21 -55.48 -27.05
N ASP A 203 0.54 -54.50 -26.55
CA ASP A 203 0.37 -53.07 -26.81
C ASP A 203 1.77 -52.51 -27.14
N PRO A 204 2.00 -51.89 -28.31
CA PRO A 204 3.27 -51.28 -28.66
C PRO A 204 3.39 -49.82 -28.15
N ILE A 205 2.31 -49.23 -27.64
CA ILE A 205 2.23 -47.83 -27.17
C ILE A 205 2.46 -47.77 -25.65
N ARG A 206 1.93 -48.74 -24.91
CA ARG A 206 2.28 -48.97 -23.50
C ARG A 206 3.43 -49.97 -23.44
N THR A 207 4.27 -49.89 -22.41
CA THR A 207 5.34 -50.87 -22.13
C THR A 207 4.94 -51.79 -20.96
N PRO A 208 4.05 -52.78 -21.17
CA PRO A 208 3.81 -53.80 -20.16
C PRO A 208 5.07 -54.67 -19.96
N THR A 209 5.24 -55.23 -18.76
CA THR A 209 6.34 -56.17 -18.47
C THR A 209 5.98 -57.56 -19.03
N PRO A 210 6.89 -58.24 -19.75
CA PRO A 210 6.63 -59.61 -20.21
C PRO A 210 6.50 -60.60 -19.03
N PRO A 211 5.72 -61.69 -19.18
CA PRO A 211 5.64 -62.74 -18.17
C PRO A 211 6.94 -63.55 -18.08
N ASP A 212 7.31 -64.06 -16.89
CA ASP A 212 8.55 -64.86 -16.71
C ASP A 212 8.57 -66.17 -17.53
N SER A 213 7.40 -66.68 -17.95
CA SER A 213 7.28 -67.83 -18.85
C SER A 213 5.93 -67.87 -19.58
N VAL A 214 5.87 -68.65 -20.66
CA VAL A 214 4.67 -68.87 -21.48
C VAL A 214 4.45 -70.36 -21.76
N VAL A 215 3.21 -70.78 -21.99
CA VAL A 215 2.85 -72.20 -22.19
C VAL A 215 2.23 -72.42 -23.57
N VAL A 216 2.78 -73.39 -24.31
CA VAL A 216 2.26 -73.84 -25.61
C VAL A 216 1.73 -75.27 -25.48
N THR A 217 0.49 -75.49 -25.91
CA THR A 217 -0.21 -76.79 -25.82
C THR A 217 -0.53 -77.31 -27.22
N ALA A 218 -0.39 -78.62 -27.43
CA ALA A 218 -0.81 -79.31 -28.63
C ALA A 218 -1.83 -80.42 -28.30
N ARG A 219 -2.74 -80.67 -29.23
CA ARG A 219 -3.76 -81.72 -29.17
C ARG A 219 -3.71 -82.58 -30.42
N ALA A 220 -4.09 -83.84 -30.30
CA ALA A 220 -4.28 -84.76 -31.43
C ALA A 220 -5.40 -85.77 -31.10
N VAL A 221 -5.84 -86.56 -32.10
CA VAL A 221 -6.80 -87.64 -31.92
C VAL A 221 -6.23 -88.94 -32.48
N ALA A 222 -5.91 -89.90 -31.60
CA ALA A 222 -5.40 -91.22 -31.95
C ALA A 222 -6.49 -92.27 -31.73
N PHE A 223 -6.90 -92.97 -32.79
CA PHE A 223 -7.90 -94.05 -32.73
C PHE A 223 -9.19 -93.67 -31.95
N GLY A 224 -9.68 -92.45 -32.19
CA GLY A 224 -10.87 -91.90 -31.50
C GLY A 224 -10.64 -91.38 -30.08
N ARG A 225 -9.40 -91.39 -29.56
CA ARG A 225 -9.04 -90.88 -28.23
C ARG A 225 -8.27 -89.56 -28.35
N PRO A 226 -8.61 -88.52 -27.54
CA PRO A 226 -7.85 -87.28 -27.53
C PRO A 226 -6.50 -87.46 -26.82
N LEU A 227 -5.46 -86.83 -27.36
CA LEU A 227 -4.13 -86.68 -26.78
C LEU A 227 -3.86 -85.19 -26.53
N VAL A 228 -3.15 -84.87 -25.45
CA VAL A 228 -2.75 -83.51 -25.08
C VAL A 228 -1.32 -83.53 -24.55
N GLY A 229 -0.50 -82.58 -24.97
CA GLY A 229 0.84 -82.33 -24.43
C GLY A 229 1.15 -80.83 -24.42
N SER A 230 2.06 -80.39 -23.56
CA SER A 230 2.42 -78.97 -23.43
C SER A 230 3.87 -78.75 -23.04
N VAL A 231 4.40 -77.57 -23.34
CA VAL A 231 5.74 -77.11 -22.94
C VAL A 231 5.66 -75.72 -22.32
N THR A 232 6.38 -75.51 -21.21
CA THR A 232 6.61 -74.20 -20.61
C THR A 232 7.94 -73.64 -21.11
N ILE A 233 7.91 -72.40 -21.60
CA ILE A 233 9.03 -71.72 -22.24
C ILE A 233 9.38 -70.49 -21.39
N PRO A 234 10.60 -70.39 -20.82
CA PRO A 234 11.01 -69.21 -20.07
C PRO A 234 11.21 -68.00 -20.97
N VAL A 235 11.04 -66.80 -20.41
CA VAL A 235 11.30 -65.52 -21.10
C VAL A 235 12.51 -64.83 -20.46
N ASP A 236 13.49 -64.46 -21.28
CA ASP A 236 14.65 -63.66 -20.86
C ASP A 236 14.18 -62.26 -20.43
N ARG A 237 14.66 -61.74 -19.29
CA ARG A 237 14.39 -60.35 -18.89
C ARG A 237 15.23 -59.38 -19.76
N PRO A 238 14.69 -58.19 -20.11
CA PRO A 238 15.47 -57.20 -20.84
C PRO A 238 16.59 -56.66 -19.93
N PRO A 239 17.81 -56.45 -20.47
CA PRO A 239 18.93 -55.92 -19.72
C PRO A 239 18.67 -54.45 -19.37
N VAL A 240 19.07 -54.04 -18.15
CA VAL A 240 18.87 -52.67 -17.66
C VAL A 240 20.21 -52.09 -17.22
N LEU A 241 20.61 -50.98 -17.85
CA LEU A 241 21.78 -50.20 -17.44
C LEU A 241 21.41 -49.31 -16.24
N ASP A 242 22.12 -49.47 -15.14
CA ASP A 242 21.93 -48.66 -13.94
C ASP A 242 23.26 -48.10 -13.38
N LEU A 243 23.15 -47.09 -12.52
CA LEU A 243 24.26 -46.28 -12.02
C LEU A 243 24.22 -46.14 -10.50
N ARG A 244 25.40 -46.10 -9.86
CA ARG A 244 25.51 -45.83 -8.43
C ARG A 244 26.77 -45.01 -8.10
N PRO A 245 26.63 -43.78 -7.58
CA PRO A 245 25.39 -42.99 -7.50
C PRO A 245 24.87 -42.56 -8.89
N ASP A 246 23.59 -42.17 -8.98
CA ASP A 246 22.97 -41.61 -10.18
C ASP A 246 22.94 -40.06 -10.21
N THR A 247 23.30 -39.43 -9.08
CA THR A 247 23.58 -38.00 -8.94
C THR A 247 24.92 -37.78 -8.23
N LEU A 248 25.73 -36.83 -8.72
CA LEU A 248 26.94 -36.35 -8.06
C LEU A 248 26.84 -34.85 -7.80
N GLU A 249 27.10 -34.45 -6.55
CA GLU A 249 27.34 -33.06 -6.16
C GLU A 249 28.84 -32.88 -5.93
N ILE A 250 29.43 -31.89 -6.60
CA ILE A 250 30.88 -31.63 -6.62
C ILE A 250 31.11 -30.16 -6.26
N ALA A 251 32.03 -29.90 -5.33
CA ALA A 251 32.43 -28.54 -4.99
C ALA A 251 33.43 -27.99 -6.02
N ALA A 252 33.12 -26.84 -6.63
CA ALA A 252 33.99 -26.15 -7.58
C ALA A 252 35.36 -25.85 -6.98
N GLY A 253 36.42 -26.04 -7.78
CA GLY A 253 37.81 -25.86 -7.37
C GLY A 253 38.34 -26.88 -6.36
N SER A 254 37.61 -27.96 -6.07
CA SER A 254 38.05 -28.99 -5.12
C SER A 254 39.06 -29.99 -5.67
N GLY A 255 39.17 -30.13 -7.00
CA GLY A 255 39.93 -31.21 -7.64
C GLY A 255 39.41 -32.62 -7.32
N THR A 256 38.19 -32.74 -6.81
CA THR A 256 37.63 -34.04 -6.36
C THR A 256 37.56 -35.04 -7.51
N VAL A 257 37.98 -36.27 -7.23
CA VAL A 257 37.84 -37.43 -8.12
C VAL A 257 36.84 -38.40 -7.48
N THR A 258 35.78 -38.75 -8.21
CA THR A 258 34.72 -39.65 -7.74
C THR A 258 34.44 -40.73 -8.77
N ASP A 259 34.38 -41.97 -8.30
CA ASP A 259 34.13 -43.14 -9.15
C ASP A 259 32.65 -43.55 -9.06
N VAL A 260 31.95 -43.56 -10.19
CA VAL A 260 30.55 -44.03 -10.33
C VAL A 260 30.55 -45.43 -10.93
N LEU A 261 29.87 -46.37 -10.28
CA LEU A 261 29.69 -47.71 -10.83
C LEU A 261 28.52 -47.73 -11.82
N ALA A 262 28.79 -48.15 -13.05
CA ALA A 262 27.78 -48.48 -14.06
C ALA A 262 27.74 -50.00 -14.25
N TRP A 263 26.56 -50.61 -14.24
CA TRP A 263 26.39 -52.03 -14.52
C TRP A 263 25.12 -52.31 -15.30
N VAL A 264 25.13 -53.42 -16.03
CA VAL A 264 23.94 -53.95 -16.69
C VAL A 264 23.39 -55.09 -15.84
N ALA A 265 22.19 -54.90 -15.30
CA ALA A 265 21.40 -55.96 -14.68
C ALA A 265 20.85 -56.90 -15.77
N GLU A 266 20.79 -58.20 -15.48
CA GLU A 266 20.40 -59.26 -16.44
C GLU A 266 21.13 -59.18 -17.80
N PRO A 267 22.48 -59.13 -17.84
CA PRO A 267 23.27 -58.74 -19.02
C PRO A 267 23.25 -59.75 -20.19
N GLY A 268 22.61 -60.91 -20.02
CA GLY A 268 22.68 -62.00 -20.99
C GLY A 268 24.10 -62.60 -21.15
N PRO A 269 24.33 -63.37 -22.24
CA PRO A 269 25.56 -64.17 -22.40
C PRO A 269 26.73 -63.45 -23.09
N GLY A 270 26.69 -62.12 -23.26
CA GLY A 270 27.68 -61.35 -24.04
C GLY A 270 28.35 -60.22 -23.25
N PRO A 271 29.56 -59.78 -23.63
CA PRO A 271 30.23 -58.63 -23.03
C PRO A 271 29.62 -57.30 -23.50
N TRP A 272 29.51 -56.35 -22.58
CA TRP A 272 28.99 -55.00 -22.79
C TRP A 272 30.13 -53.99 -22.94
N THR A 273 30.04 -53.17 -23.99
CA THR A 273 30.93 -52.02 -24.20
C THR A 273 30.29 -50.78 -23.61
N PHE A 274 31.00 -50.13 -22.68
CA PHE A 274 30.52 -48.93 -21.99
C PHE A 274 31.11 -47.66 -22.60
N GLY A 275 30.30 -46.61 -22.69
CA GLY A 275 30.69 -45.27 -23.10
C GLY A 275 29.99 -44.20 -22.26
N ALA A 276 30.45 -42.96 -22.38
CA ALA A 276 29.77 -41.81 -21.78
C ALA A 276 30.01 -40.56 -22.63
N HIS A 277 29.04 -39.66 -22.66
CA HIS A 277 29.11 -38.37 -23.34
C HIS A 277 28.19 -37.35 -22.66
N TRP A 278 28.47 -36.06 -22.79
CA TRP A 278 27.56 -35.01 -22.34
C TRP A 278 26.31 -34.99 -23.22
N ARG A 279 25.14 -34.77 -22.61
CA ARG A 279 23.89 -34.57 -23.35
C ARG A 279 24.03 -33.39 -24.32
N GLU A 280 23.41 -33.50 -25.49
CA GLU A 280 23.32 -32.41 -26.45
C GLU A 280 22.64 -31.18 -25.82
N GLY A 281 23.33 -30.03 -25.87
CA GLY A 281 22.91 -28.77 -25.22
C GLY A 281 23.49 -28.53 -23.82
N ASP A 282 23.91 -29.57 -23.09
CA ASP A 282 24.50 -29.40 -21.75
C ASP A 282 25.98 -28.96 -21.84
N ARG A 283 26.37 -27.94 -21.07
CA ARG A 283 27.77 -27.52 -20.96
C ARG A 283 28.58 -28.56 -20.17
N PRO A 284 29.78 -28.98 -20.62
CA PRO A 284 30.64 -29.86 -19.82
C PRO A 284 31.10 -29.20 -18.52
N VAL A 285 30.68 -29.72 -17.36
CA VAL A 285 31.04 -29.20 -16.02
C VAL A 285 32.19 -29.95 -15.34
N ALA A 286 32.57 -31.13 -15.85
CA ALA A 286 33.62 -31.99 -15.29
C ALA A 286 34.42 -32.69 -16.40
N ARG A 287 35.49 -33.40 -16.04
CA ARG A 287 36.13 -34.42 -16.89
C ARG A 287 35.64 -35.80 -16.48
N PHE A 288 35.63 -36.75 -17.42
CA PHE A 288 35.29 -38.14 -17.11
C PHE A 288 36.18 -39.13 -17.89
N GLU A 289 36.34 -40.33 -17.34
CA GLU A 289 37.03 -41.46 -17.95
C GLU A 289 36.21 -42.74 -17.68
N VAL A 290 35.95 -43.57 -18.69
CA VAL A 290 35.22 -44.83 -18.54
C VAL A 290 36.20 -46.00 -18.49
N ARG A 291 36.22 -46.74 -17.38
CA ARG A 291 37.11 -47.88 -17.15
C ARG A 291 36.30 -49.17 -17.00
N PRO A 292 36.29 -50.08 -18.00
CA PRO A 292 35.68 -51.40 -17.85
C PRO A 292 36.23 -52.15 -16.64
N GLN A 293 35.34 -52.78 -15.86
CA GLN A 293 35.69 -53.59 -14.68
C GLN A 293 35.43 -55.08 -14.95
N THR A 294 34.30 -55.39 -15.58
CA THR A 294 33.89 -56.76 -15.93
C THR A 294 33.21 -56.78 -17.29
N ALA A 295 32.74 -57.95 -17.73
CA ALA A 295 31.95 -58.08 -18.95
C ALA A 295 30.57 -57.37 -18.90
N SER A 296 30.09 -56.95 -17.72
CA SER A 296 28.80 -56.26 -17.56
C SER A 296 28.85 -55.05 -16.62
N SER A 297 30.04 -54.54 -16.32
CA SER A 297 30.19 -53.32 -15.52
C SER A 297 31.43 -52.51 -15.90
N ALA A 298 31.30 -51.19 -15.77
CA ALA A 298 32.37 -50.21 -15.90
C ALA A 298 32.30 -49.21 -14.74
N LEU A 299 33.42 -48.54 -14.51
CA LEU A 299 33.57 -47.53 -13.49
C LEU A 299 33.90 -46.21 -14.19
N ILE A 300 33.03 -45.22 -13.99
CA ILE A 300 33.12 -43.89 -14.59
C ILE A 300 33.79 -42.98 -13.58
N ARG A 301 35.06 -42.68 -13.82
CA ARG A 301 35.82 -41.75 -13.00
C ARG A 301 35.48 -40.34 -13.44
N VAL A 302 34.76 -39.62 -12.60
CA VAL A 302 34.48 -38.19 -12.75
C VAL A 302 35.54 -37.40 -11.99
N THR A 303 36.05 -36.34 -12.60
CA THR A 303 37.05 -35.45 -11.99
C THR A 303 36.60 -34.00 -12.16
N GLU A 304 36.56 -33.27 -11.05
CA GLU A 304 36.32 -31.82 -11.02
C GLU A 304 37.37 -31.10 -11.89
N ASP A 305 36.93 -30.09 -12.65
CA ASP A 305 37.79 -29.36 -13.56
C ASP A 305 37.68 -27.87 -13.24
N ALA A 306 38.67 -27.33 -12.52
CA ALA A 306 38.72 -25.93 -12.14
C ALA A 306 38.72 -24.94 -13.32
N ALA A 307 38.89 -25.41 -14.57
CA ALA A 307 38.68 -24.60 -15.78
C ALA A 307 37.21 -24.52 -16.23
N ARG A 308 36.29 -25.25 -15.57
CA ARG A 308 34.86 -25.41 -15.90
C ARG A 308 33.97 -25.01 -14.72
N LEU A 309 34.33 -23.92 -14.06
CA LEU A 309 33.54 -23.35 -12.96
C LEU A 309 32.11 -23.01 -13.42
N PRO A 310 31.10 -23.11 -12.54
CA PRO A 310 29.76 -22.59 -12.80
C PRO A 310 29.80 -21.11 -13.17
N ASP A 311 28.89 -20.69 -14.05
CA ASP A 311 28.72 -19.28 -14.43
C ASP A 311 28.68 -18.36 -13.20
N ALA A 312 29.26 -17.16 -13.33
CA ALA A 312 29.54 -16.30 -12.18
C ALA A 312 28.30 -15.89 -11.37
N GLY A 313 27.12 -15.83 -12.00
CA GLY A 313 25.84 -15.53 -11.36
C GLY A 313 25.07 -16.76 -10.82
N LEU A 314 25.57 -17.98 -11.00
CA LEU A 314 24.89 -19.21 -10.58
C LEU A 314 25.63 -19.89 -9.42
N ALA A 315 24.92 -20.13 -8.32
CA ALA A 315 25.45 -20.89 -7.18
C ALA A 315 25.80 -22.34 -7.54
N GLU A 316 25.07 -22.90 -8.50
CA GLU A 316 25.24 -24.27 -8.98
C GLU A 316 24.96 -24.35 -10.48
N GLU A 317 25.68 -25.23 -11.17
CA GLU A 317 25.38 -25.60 -12.55
C GLU A 317 25.22 -27.11 -12.64
N ALA A 318 24.18 -27.55 -13.35
CA ALA A 318 23.86 -28.96 -13.53
C ALA A 318 23.98 -29.38 -14.99
N ALA A 319 24.64 -30.51 -15.23
CA ALA A 319 24.77 -31.11 -16.55
C ALA A 319 24.58 -32.63 -16.47
N THR A 320 24.11 -33.22 -17.56
CA THR A 320 23.82 -34.65 -17.66
C THR A 320 24.90 -35.36 -18.46
N LEU A 321 25.56 -36.32 -17.81
CA LEU A 321 26.39 -37.30 -18.49
C LEU A 321 25.52 -38.49 -18.89
N VAL A 322 25.34 -38.69 -20.19
CA VAL A 322 24.66 -39.85 -20.77
C VAL A 322 25.64 -41.01 -20.79
N VAL A 323 25.40 -41.99 -19.93
CA VAL A 323 26.14 -43.26 -19.90
C VAL A 323 25.46 -44.24 -20.85
N THR A 324 26.24 -44.88 -21.71
CA THR A 324 25.74 -45.87 -22.67
C THR A 324 26.39 -47.23 -22.46
N ALA A 325 25.63 -48.30 -22.71
CA ALA A 325 26.15 -49.66 -22.76
C ALA A 325 25.57 -50.38 -23.99
N ALA A 326 26.42 -51.01 -24.79
CA ALA A 326 26.03 -51.73 -26.00
C ALA A 326 26.62 -53.15 -26.03
N ALA A 327 25.85 -54.11 -26.54
CA ALA A 327 26.27 -55.51 -26.74
C ALA A 327 25.58 -56.09 -27.99
N ASP A 328 26.21 -57.09 -28.62
CA ASP A 328 25.68 -57.71 -29.84
C ASP A 328 24.29 -58.34 -29.62
N GLY A 329 23.32 -57.94 -30.43
CA GLY A 329 21.94 -58.43 -30.37
C GLY A 329 21.03 -57.71 -29.36
N TRP A 330 21.50 -56.63 -28.74
CA TRP A 330 20.70 -55.71 -27.93
C TRP A 330 20.76 -54.28 -28.48
N ASP A 331 19.70 -53.51 -28.29
CA ASP A 331 19.74 -52.07 -28.50
C ASP A 331 20.66 -51.40 -27.47
N ALA A 332 21.26 -50.26 -27.84
CA ALA A 332 22.14 -49.53 -26.93
C ALA A 332 21.34 -48.97 -25.75
N LEU A 333 21.68 -49.41 -24.54
CA LEU A 333 21.09 -48.94 -23.30
C LEU A 333 21.69 -47.57 -22.94
N ALA A 334 20.87 -46.68 -22.40
CA ALA A 334 21.28 -45.36 -21.94
C ALA A 334 20.75 -45.06 -20.53
N ARG A 335 21.58 -44.46 -19.68
CA ARG A 335 21.24 -44.02 -18.33
C ARG A 335 21.86 -42.65 -18.05
N HIS A 336 21.14 -41.79 -17.33
CA HIS A 336 21.54 -40.42 -17.08
C HIS A 336 22.19 -40.29 -15.70
N LEU A 337 23.45 -39.87 -15.66
CA LEU A 337 24.11 -39.39 -14.44
C LEU A 337 23.91 -37.87 -14.37
N ARG A 338 23.29 -37.38 -13.30
CA ARG A 338 23.19 -35.93 -13.04
C ARG A 338 24.44 -35.47 -12.30
N LEU A 339 25.18 -34.53 -12.88
CA LEU A 339 26.28 -33.85 -12.18
C LEU A 339 25.84 -32.43 -11.83
N VAL A 340 26.10 -32.02 -10.59
CA VAL A 340 25.87 -30.66 -10.09
C VAL A 340 27.20 -30.16 -9.54
N VAL A 341 27.71 -29.07 -10.10
CA VAL A 341 28.89 -28.38 -9.59
C VAL A 341 28.44 -27.14 -8.84
N ALA A 342 28.70 -27.11 -7.54
CA ALA A 342 28.32 -26.03 -6.63
C ALA A 342 29.53 -25.16 -6.31
N ARG A 343 29.35 -23.84 -6.20
CA ARG A 343 30.42 -22.88 -5.91
C ARG A 343 30.13 -21.99 -4.71
N GLU A 344 31.20 -21.51 -4.08
CA GLU A 344 31.09 -20.48 -3.04
C GLU A 344 30.76 -19.13 -3.66
N GLY A 345 30.10 -18.28 -2.86
CA GLY A 345 29.73 -16.92 -3.26
C GLY A 345 28.46 -16.42 -2.59
N LEU A 346 28.14 -15.16 -2.88
CA LEU A 346 26.86 -14.53 -2.59
C LEU A 346 26.07 -14.49 -3.90
N PHE A 347 24.82 -14.95 -3.86
CA PHE A 347 23.94 -15.02 -5.03
C PHE A 347 22.62 -14.32 -4.73
N LEU A 348 22.14 -13.58 -5.73
CA LEU A 348 20.95 -12.74 -5.65
C LEU A 348 19.87 -13.34 -6.55
N ASP A 349 18.78 -13.79 -5.93
CA ASP A 349 17.60 -14.30 -6.62
C ASP A 349 16.49 -13.25 -6.47
N PRO A 350 16.19 -12.42 -7.48
CA PRO A 350 15.07 -11.50 -7.40
C PRO A 350 13.74 -12.28 -7.31
N VAL A 351 12.92 -11.95 -6.31
CA VAL A 351 11.67 -12.69 -6.01
C VAL A 351 10.63 -12.51 -7.11
N SER A 352 10.69 -11.35 -7.77
CA SER A 352 9.97 -11.02 -8.99
C SER A 352 10.95 -10.37 -9.97
N HIS A 353 11.18 -11.01 -11.12
CA HIS A 353 11.56 -10.26 -12.30
C HIS A 353 10.31 -9.62 -12.88
N ASP A 354 10.37 -8.33 -13.15
CA ASP A 354 9.48 -7.72 -14.14
C ASP A 354 9.86 -8.26 -15.54
N ALA A 355 8.99 -8.05 -16.54
CA ALA A 355 9.12 -8.70 -17.85
C ALA A 355 10.48 -8.46 -18.55
N ASP A 356 11.15 -7.36 -18.20
CA ASP A 356 12.44 -6.92 -18.76
C ASP A 356 13.66 -7.46 -17.99
N GLY A 357 13.45 -8.26 -16.94
CA GLY A 357 14.51 -8.97 -16.20
C GLY A 357 15.22 -8.15 -15.12
N VAL A 358 14.88 -6.88 -14.93
CA VAL A 358 15.46 -5.98 -13.91
C VAL A 358 14.56 -5.90 -12.67
N VAL A 359 15.12 -5.49 -11.52
CA VAL A 359 14.36 -5.24 -10.29
C VAL A 359 13.90 -3.78 -10.27
N HIS A 360 12.59 -3.58 -10.32
CA HIS A 360 11.97 -2.26 -10.16
C HIS A 360 11.69 -1.95 -8.70
N VAL A 361 12.05 -0.75 -8.25
CA VAL A 361 11.72 -0.23 -6.92
C VAL A 361 10.79 0.97 -7.08
N ASP A 362 9.59 0.88 -6.50
CA ASP A 362 8.65 2.00 -6.46
C ASP A 362 9.29 3.19 -5.74
N ALA A 363 9.44 4.28 -6.47
CA ALA A 363 9.97 5.56 -6.00
C ALA A 363 8.96 6.70 -6.20
N THR A 364 7.66 6.38 -6.30
CA THR A 364 6.57 7.37 -6.33
C THR A 364 6.23 7.92 -4.93
N GLY A 365 6.89 7.42 -3.88
CA GLY A 365 6.66 7.83 -2.49
C GLY A 365 5.50 7.10 -1.80
N THR A 366 4.92 6.05 -2.40
CA THR A 366 3.93 5.22 -1.69
C THR A 366 4.55 4.30 -0.64
N GLY A 367 5.89 4.15 -0.65
CA GLY A 367 6.62 3.25 0.23
C GLY A 367 6.37 1.77 -0.08
N ARG A 368 5.96 1.44 -1.31
CA ARG A 368 5.66 0.05 -1.70
C ARG A 368 6.95 -0.78 -1.68
N PRO A 369 6.99 -1.88 -0.92
CA PRO A 369 8.19 -2.69 -0.80
C PRO A 369 8.46 -3.56 -2.03
N THR A 370 9.75 -3.73 -2.33
CA THR A 370 10.27 -4.67 -3.33
C THR A 370 11.11 -5.72 -2.61
N GLU A 371 10.96 -7.01 -2.95
CA GLU A 371 11.66 -8.10 -2.26
C GLU A 371 12.75 -8.75 -3.13
N VAL A 372 13.92 -8.96 -2.53
CA VAL A 372 15.07 -9.68 -3.13
C VAL A 372 15.48 -10.79 -2.18
N ASP A 373 15.58 -12.00 -2.71
CA ASP A 373 16.05 -13.17 -1.96
C ASP A 373 17.58 -13.31 -2.15
N VAL A 374 18.30 -13.59 -1.07
CA VAL A 374 19.76 -13.72 -1.07
C VAL A 374 20.18 -15.06 -0.48
N ARG A 375 21.19 -15.67 -1.07
CA ARG A 375 21.78 -16.94 -0.64
C ARG A 375 23.31 -16.84 -0.63
N VAL A 376 23.92 -17.10 0.52
CA VAL A 376 25.38 -17.18 0.68
C VAL A 376 25.77 -18.66 0.80
N TYR A 377 26.63 -19.10 -0.10
CA TYR A 377 27.18 -20.46 -0.12
C TYR A 377 28.65 -20.44 0.30
N VAL A 378 29.02 -21.29 1.24
CA VAL A 378 30.35 -21.38 1.84
C VAL A 378 30.85 -22.82 1.82
N ARG A 379 32.17 -23.02 1.85
CA ARG A 379 32.76 -24.35 2.00
C ARG A 379 32.75 -24.80 3.45
N ASP A 380 32.19 -25.97 3.73
CA ASP A 380 32.26 -26.59 5.04
C ASP A 380 33.67 -27.18 5.32
N PRO A 381 33.99 -27.54 6.58
CA PRO A 381 35.28 -28.17 6.91
C PRO A 381 35.55 -29.51 6.22
N ALA A 382 34.57 -30.11 5.55
CA ALA A 382 34.72 -31.33 4.74
C ALA A 382 34.95 -31.01 3.24
N GLY A 383 35.07 -29.72 2.87
CA GLY A 383 35.34 -29.27 1.51
C GLY A 383 34.11 -29.12 0.61
N ARG A 384 32.90 -29.36 1.13
CA ARG A 384 31.63 -29.31 0.40
C ARG A 384 31.05 -27.91 0.41
N ILE A 385 30.34 -27.51 -0.65
CA ILE A 385 29.63 -26.23 -0.66
C ILE A 385 28.28 -26.41 0.03
N VAL A 386 27.98 -25.55 0.99
CA VAL A 386 26.74 -25.56 1.78
C VAL A 386 26.17 -24.15 1.87
N LEU A 387 24.84 -24.06 1.95
CA LEU A 387 24.12 -22.81 2.19
C LEU A 387 24.30 -22.38 3.66
N ASP A 388 24.79 -21.16 3.88
CA ASP A 388 24.88 -20.53 5.21
C ASP A 388 23.73 -19.53 5.38
N ALA A 389 22.68 -19.95 6.08
CA ALA A 389 21.50 -19.14 6.35
C ALA A 389 21.80 -17.93 7.26
N GLY A 390 22.80 -18.03 8.15
CA GLY A 390 23.20 -16.92 9.03
C GLY A 390 23.86 -15.82 8.21
N ARG A 391 24.88 -16.17 7.42
CA ARG A 391 25.54 -15.21 6.51
C ARG A 391 24.63 -14.65 5.44
N SER A 392 23.60 -15.40 5.04
CA SER A 392 22.58 -14.90 4.13
C SER A 392 21.75 -13.77 4.78
N ALA A 393 21.52 -13.81 6.09
CA ALA A 393 20.81 -12.77 6.85
C ALA A 393 21.72 -11.62 7.33
N ASP A 394 23.03 -11.85 7.39
CA ASP A 394 24.05 -10.83 7.73
C ASP A 394 24.61 -10.09 6.50
N VAL A 395 23.95 -10.19 5.33
CA VAL A 395 24.36 -9.46 4.11
C VAL A 395 24.21 -7.96 4.31
N THR A 396 25.29 -7.24 4.03
CA THR A 396 25.34 -5.77 4.02
C THR A 396 25.18 -5.25 2.61
N TRP A 397 24.58 -4.06 2.47
CA TRP A 397 24.26 -3.46 1.19
C TRP A 397 24.83 -2.05 1.09
N THR A 398 25.45 -1.72 -0.04
CA THR A 398 26.01 -0.38 -0.29
C THR A 398 25.64 0.12 -1.69
N PRO A 399 25.27 1.41 -1.85
CA PRO A 399 25.12 2.02 -3.18
C PRO A 399 26.39 1.88 -4.01
N ALA A 400 26.24 1.41 -5.25
CA ALA A 400 27.30 1.13 -6.21
C ALA A 400 27.18 2.06 -7.44
N GLY A 401 27.89 1.74 -8.52
CA GLY A 401 27.85 2.49 -9.79
C GLY A 401 28.61 3.82 -9.79
N PRO A 402 28.54 4.60 -10.89
CA PRO A 402 29.34 5.81 -11.07
C PRO A 402 28.98 6.93 -10.08
N ASP A 403 29.99 7.53 -9.46
CA ASP A 403 29.82 8.70 -8.60
C ASP A 403 29.14 9.87 -9.35
N GLY A 404 28.21 10.53 -8.67
CA GLY A 404 27.40 11.61 -9.26
C GLY A 404 26.24 11.16 -10.15
N SER A 405 26.03 9.85 -10.39
CA SER A 405 24.85 9.37 -11.11
C SER A 405 23.55 9.59 -10.30
N PRO A 406 22.42 9.99 -10.93
CA PRO A 406 21.17 10.27 -10.22
C PRO A 406 20.64 9.08 -9.40
N GLY A 407 20.75 7.85 -9.91
CA GLY A 407 20.33 6.65 -9.19
C GLY A 407 21.17 6.37 -7.93
N ARG A 408 22.51 6.50 -8.01
CA ARG A 408 23.40 6.37 -6.85
C ARG A 408 23.14 7.45 -5.80
N ALA A 409 22.86 8.69 -6.23
CA ALA A 409 22.47 9.77 -5.34
C ALA A 409 21.11 9.48 -4.65
N ALA A 410 20.14 8.93 -5.39
CA ALA A 410 18.84 8.58 -4.84
C ALA A 410 18.92 7.47 -3.76
N LEU A 411 19.76 6.45 -3.96
CA LEU A 411 20.02 5.42 -2.94
C LEU A 411 20.76 5.95 -1.69
N GLY A 412 21.26 7.18 -1.72
CA GLY A 412 21.86 7.87 -0.57
C GLY A 412 20.86 8.69 0.26
N PHE A 413 19.59 8.75 -0.13
CA PHE A 413 18.56 9.45 0.64
C PHE A 413 18.17 8.65 1.91
N PRO A 414 17.95 9.31 3.07
CA PRO A 414 17.58 8.63 4.32
C PRO A 414 16.20 7.94 4.25
N GLU A 415 15.37 8.29 3.28
CA GLU A 415 14.10 7.61 3.00
C GLU A 415 14.24 6.34 2.16
N PHE A 416 15.45 5.99 1.71
CA PHE A 416 15.75 4.68 1.13
C PHE A 416 16.20 3.71 2.23
N SER A 417 15.51 2.58 2.38
CA SER A 417 15.87 1.54 3.34
C SER A 417 15.95 0.15 2.69
N ILE A 418 16.81 -0.68 3.28
CA ILE A 418 16.92 -2.10 2.96
C ILE A 418 16.86 -2.87 4.28
N GLU A 419 15.81 -3.67 4.47
CA GLU A 419 15.54 -4.38 5.72
C GLU A 419 15.53 -5.89 5.50
N PHE A 420 16.25 -6.63 6.35
CA PHE A 420 16.09 -8.09 6.43
C PHE A 420 14.75 -8.43 7.07
N THR A 421 13.92 -9.21 6.37
CA THR A 421 12.55 -9.53 6.81
C THR A 421 12.39 -10.95 7.36
N GLY A 422 13.33 -11.85 7.06
CA GLY A 422 13.30 -13.24 7.50
C GLY A 422 13.81 -14.22 6.44
N MET A 423 13.71 -15.51 6.75
CA MET A 423 14.07 -16.60 5.83
C MET A 423 12.85 -17.13 5.09
N ARG A 424 12.85 -17.10 3.76
CA ARG A 424 11.79 -17.69 2.92
C ARG A 424 11.86 -19.22 2.97
N PRO A 425 10.81 -19.92 3.46
CA PRO A 425 10.84 -21.38 3.59
C PRO A 425 10.80 -22.06 2.21
N SER A 426 11.84 -22.84 1.92
CA SER A 426 11.96 -23.69 0.72
C SER A 426 13.02 -24.76 0.96
N ASN A 427 13.23 -25.68 0.01
CA ASN A 427 14.30 -26.69 0.08
C ASN A 427 15.71 -26.07 0.21
N ARG A 428 15.87 -24.81 -0.19
CA ARG A 428 17.10 -24.00 -0.02
C ARG A 428 16.70 -22.59 0.43
N PRO A 429 16.53 -22.36 1.74
CA PRO A 429 16.05 -21.09 2.27
C PRO A 429 16.83 -19.88 1.75
N ALA A 430 16.13 -18.79 1.47
CA ALA A 430 16.77 -17.49 1.16
C ALA A 430 16.53 -16.51 2.30
N ALA A 431 17.47 -15.60 2.51
CA ALA A 431 17.22 -14.40 3.29
C ALA A 431 16.50 -13.38 2.40
N THR A 432 15.30 -12.96 2.82
CA THR A 432 14.51 -11.98 2.06
C THR A 432 14.81 -10.58 2.58
N TYR A 433 15.37 -9.74 1.72
CA TYR A 433 15.56 -8.31 1.94
C TYR A 433 14.45 -7.53 1.25
N ARG A 434 13.99 -6.48 1.94
CA ARG A 434 12.94 -5.58 1.48
C ARG A 434 13.54 -4.20 1.22
N LEU A 435 13.52 -3.79 -0.03
CA LEU A 435 13.94 -2.47 -0.49
C LEU A 435 12.72 -1.55 -0.50
N VAL A 436 12.84 -0.35 0.06
CA VAL A 436 11.78 0.66 0.11
C VAL A 436 12.37 2.02 -0.22
N MET A 437 11.72 2.76 -1.14
CA MET A 437 11.99 4.18 -1.35
C MET A 437 10.77 4.99 -0.86
N GLY A 438 10.85 5.53 0.35
CA GLY A 438 9.79 6.35 0.93
C GLY A 438 9.68 7.76 0.32
N ARG A 439 10.68 8.19 -0.46
CA ARG A 439 10.73 9.51 -1.10
C ARG A 439 10.26 9.44 -2.55
N SER A 440 9.33 10.33 -2.92
CA SER A 440 8.95 10.55 -4.32
C SER A 440 10.13 11.12 -5.13
N LEU A 441 10.53 10.44 -6.19
CA LEU A 441 11.56 10.88 -7.13
C LEU A 441 10.93 11.46 -8.41
N PRO A 442 11.39 12.61 -8.93
CA PRO A 442 10.91 13.16 -10.21
C PRO A 442 11.69 12.52 -11.37
N THR A 443 11.06 11.64 -12.14
CA THR A 443 11.76 10.81 -13.15
C THR A 443 11.30 11.06 -14.59
N SER A 444 10.26 11.87 -14.80
CA SER A 444 9.74 12.20 -16.14
C SER A 444 9.47 10.95 -16.99
N GLY A 445 8.87 9.94 -16.36
CA GLY A 445 8.41 8.70 -16.99
C GLY A 445 9.53 7.71 -17.37
N ASN A 446 10.80 8.04 -17.12
CA ASN A 446 11.93 7.17 -17.38
C ASN A 446 12.56 6.71 -16.07
N PRO A 447 12.45 5.42 -15.70
CA PRO A 447 13.02 4.91 -14.45
C PRO A 447 14.52 5.18 -14.32
N LEU A 448 14.97 5.55 -13.11
CA LEU A 448 16.39 5.87 -12.90
C LEU A 448 17.21 4.60 -12.69
N PRO A 449 18.24 4.32 -13.51
CA PRO A 449 19.14 3.20 -13.28
C PRO A 449 19.97 3.44 -12.02
N ALA A 450 19.92 2.48 -11.11
CA ALA A 450 20.66 2.47 -9.87
C ALA A 450 21.30 1.09 -9.64
N THR A 451 22.20 1.00 -8.66
CA THR A 451 22.98 -0.21 -8.44
C THR A 451 23.32 -0.36 -6.96
N LEU A 452 23.21 -1.57 -6.42
CA LEU A 452 23.65 -1.92 -5.07
C LEU A 452 24.69 -3.03 -5.16
N ASP A 453 25.72 -2.95 -4.33
CA ASP A 453 26.58 -4.10 -4.04
C ASP A 453 26.14 -4.73 -2.71
N ALA A 454 25.87 -6.04 -2.77
CA ALA A 454 25.62 -6.90 -1.62
C ALA A 454 26.94 -7.56 -1.20
N VAL A 455 27.26 -7.53 0.10
CA VAL A 455 28.53 -8.00 0.65
C VAL A 455 28.30 -8.90 1.86
N ALA A 456 28.92 -10.09 1.85
CA ALA A 456 28.98 -11.02 2.98
C ALA A 456 30.41 -11.52 3.24
N ALA A 457 30.67 -12.00 4.46
CA ALA A 457 31.96 -12.58 4.83
C ALA A 457 32.13 -14.00 4.28
N GLY A 458 33.22 -14.27 3.55
CA GLY A 458 33.68 -15.63 3.25
C GLY A 458 34.40 -16.28 4.44
N ASN A 459 34.84 -17.53 4.29
CA ASN A 459 35.59 -18.23 5.34
C ASN A 459 37.04 -17.73 5.46
N ASP A 460 37.72 -17.55 4.32
CA ASP A 460 39.15 -17.28 4.27
C ASP A 460 39.47 -15.78 4.12
N ALA A 461 38.75 -14.94 4.86
CA ALA A 461 38.82 -13.46 4.87
C ALA A 461 38.50 -12.71 3.55
N ALA A 462 38.34 -13.41 2.42
CA ALA A 462 37.75 -12.82 1.22
C ALA A 462 36.25 -12.56 1.45
N THR A 463 35.79 -11.33 1.20
CA THR A 463 34.35 -11.01 1.15
C THR A 463 33.75 -11.47 -0.17
N PHE A 464 32.56 -12.06 -0.11
CA PHE A 464 31.76 -12.33 -1.30
C PHE A 464 30.96 -11.08 -1.64
N THR A 465 30.98 -10.70 -2.91
CA THR A 465 30.23 -9.56 -3.44
C THR A 465 29.36 -9.98 -4.62
N ALA A 466 28.16 -9.43 -4.70
CA ALA A 466 27.34 -9.49 -5.91
C ALA A 466 26.62 -8.14 -6.13
N THR A 467 26.41 -7.79 -7.39
CA THR A 467 25.87 -6.49 -7.78
C THR A 467 24.43 -6.64 -8.27
N LEU A 468 23.51 -5.89 -7.68
CA LEU A 468 22.10 -5.81 -8.05
C LEU A 468 21.86 -4.57 -8.91
N ALA A 469 21.38 -4.77 -10.14
CA ALA A 469 20.87 -3.69 -10.98
C ALA A 469 19.42 -3.36 -10.60
N LEU A 470 19.13 -2.06 -10.43
CA LEU A 470 17.82 -1.54 -10.05
C LEU A 470 17.34 -0.52 -11.08
N LEU A 471 16.02 -0.41 -11.22
CA LEU A 471 15.33 0.74 -11.81
C LEU A 471 14.45 1.39 -10.74
N LEU A 472 14.59 2.70 -10.53
CA LEU A 472 13.78 3.46 -9.58
C LEU A 472 12.61 4.12 -10.31
N ASP A 473 11.41 3.62 -10.09
CA ASP A 473 10.17 4.05 -10.74
C ASP A 473 9.57 5.25 -10.00
N GLY A 474 10.05 6.45 -10.32
CA GLY A 474 9.52 7.69 -9.76
C GLY A 474 8.27 8.23 -10.47
N VAL A 475 7.83 9.41 -10.04
CA VAL A 475 6.66 10.09 -10.60
C VAL A 475 6.98 10.63 -12.00
N ASP A 476 6.07 10.35 -12.94
CA ASP A 476 6.12 10.95 -14.27
C ASP A 476 5.77 12.45 -14.20
N MET A 477 6.78 13.28 -14.43
CA MET A 477 6.67 14.74 -14.51
C MET A 477 6.49 15.25 -15.95
N SER A 478 6.37 14.37 -16.95
CA SER A 478 6.28 14.75 -18.36
C SER A 478 5.03 15.61 -18.67
N PRO A 479 5.05 16.40 -19.77
CA PRO A 479 3.85 17.07 -20.24
C PRO A 479 2.67 16.10 -20.38
N PHE A 480 1.50 16.50 -19.90
CA PHE A 480 0.24 15.73 -19.88
C PHE A 480 0.19 14.53 -18.92
N SER A 481 1.23 14.26 -18.12
CA SER A 481 1.18 13.25 -17.05
C SER A 481 0.12 13.59 -15.97
N PRO A 482 -0.27 12.65 -15.09
CA PRO A 482 -1.19 12.96 -13.98
C PRO A 482 -0.68 14.10 -13.07
N ALA A 483 0.60 14.11 -12.72
CA ALA A 483 1.20 15.17 -11.92
C ALA A 483 1.23 16.53 -12.65
N TRP A 484 1.44 16.51 -13.97
CA TRP A 484 1.34 17.71 -14.81
C TRP A 484 -0.10 18.23 -14.87
N GLN A 485 -1.10 17.34 -14.96
CA GLN A 485 -2.52 17.72 -14.98
C GLN A 485 -2.95 18.34 -13.65
N GLU A 486 -2.48 17.80 -12.52
CA GLU A 486 -2.71 18.35 -11.18
C GLU A 486 -2.07 19.75 -11.02
N GLU A 487 -0.80 19.92 -11.36
CA GLU A 487 -0.14 21.23 -11.31
C GLU A 487 -0.72 22.23 -12.33
N GLN A 488 -1.22 21.79 -13.49
CA GLN A 488 -1.96 22.64 -14.43
C GLN A 488 -3.30 23.09 -13.83
N ALA A 489 -4.07 22.17 -13.26
CA ALA A 489 -5.34 22.47 -12.61
C ALA A 489 -5.15 23.44 -11.44
N GLU A 490 -4.08 23.27 -10.66
CA GLU A 490 -3.78 24.13 -9.51
C GLU A 490 -3.24 25.51 -9.92
N CYS A 491 -2.48 25.61 -11.03
CA CYS A 491 -2.19 26.90 -11.68
C CYS A 491 -3.49 27.65 -12.02
N LEU A 492 -4.42 26.96 -12.70
CA LEU A 492 -5.69 27.55 -13.11
C LEU A 492 -6.56 27.92 -11.90
N ARG A 493 -6.64 27.06 -10.87
CA ARG A 493 -7.36 27.35 -9.62
C ARG A 493 -6.85 28.62 -8.94
N ILE A 494 -5.53 28.80 -8.89
CA ILE A 494 -4.93 30.01 -8.30
C ILE A 494 -5.21 31.26 -9.15
N ILE A 495 -5.14 31.14 -10.48
CA ILE A 495 -5.53 32.25 -11.37
C ILE A 495 -6.99 32.65 -11.12
N ASP A 496 -7.88 31.67 -11.09
CA ASP A 496 -9.32 31.89 -11.01
C ASP A 496 -9.76 32.47 -9.66
N ALA A 497 -9.15 32.00 -8.57
CA ALA A 497 -9.51 32.40 -7.20
C ALA A 497 -8.79 33.66 -6.70
N TYR A 498 -7.56 33.93 -7.14
CA TYR A 498 -6.69 34.95 -6.52
C TYR A 498 -6.03 35.94 -7.49
N ALA A 499 -5.92 35.64 -8.79
CA ALA A 499 -5.27 36.58 -9.71
C ALA A 499 -6.23 37.70 -10.18
N PRO A 500 -5.73 38.93 -10.38
CA PRO A 500 -6.54 40.08 -10.84
C PRO A 500 -7.30 39.81 -12.13
N ARG A 501 -8.57 40.24 -12.19
CA ARG A 501 -9.49 39.94 -13.29
C ARG A 501 -9.00 40.40 -14.67
N ASP A 502 -8.27 41.51 -14.74
CA ASP A 502 -7.62 42.02 -15.95
C ASP A 502 -6.48 41.11 -16.46
N ARG A 503 -5.79 40.42 -15.54
CA ARG A 503 -4.66 39.53 -15.84
C ARG A 503 -5.04 38.06 -15.96
N GLN A 504 -6.20 37.62 -15.46
CA GLN A 504 -6.63 36.22 -15.53
C GLN A 504 -6.56 35.66 -16.96
N ALA A 505 -7.02 36.41 -17.96
CA ALA A 505 -6.97 35.98 -19.36
C ALA A 505 -5.52 35.76 -19.86
N GLN A 506 -4.60 36.67 -19.51
CA GLN A 506 -3.19 36.58 -19.88
C GLN A 506 -2.48 35.41 -19.16
N LEU A 507 -2.75 35.20 -17.88
CA LEU A 507 -2.15 34.13 -17.09
C LEU A 507 -2.68 32.75 -17.52
N ARG A 508 -3.99 32.63 -17.81
CA ARG A 508 -4.55 31.41 -18.42
C ARG A 508 -3.91 31.12 -19.78
N ALA A 509 -3.78 32.12 -20.65
CA ALA A 509 -3.08 31.96 -21.94
C ALA A 509 -1.63 31.50 -21.73
N LEU A 510 -0.90 32.06 -20.77
CA LEU A 510 0.46 31.64 -20.44
C LEU A 510 0.54 30.15 -20.02
N VAL A 511 -0.39 29.68 -19.18
CA VAL A 511 -0.49 28.27 -18.77
C VAL A 511 -0.85 27.37 -19.96
N TYR A 512 -1.80 27.76 -20.82
CA TYR A 512 -2.21 26.95 -21.97
C TYR A 512 -1.19 26.95 -23.14
N GLU A 513 -0.44 28.03 -23.38
CA GLU A 513 0.53 28.13 -24.48
C GLU A 513 1.92 27.57 -24.15
N ARG A 514 2.30 27.60 -22.87
CA ARG A 514 3.63 27.16 -22.39
C ARG A 514 3.60 25.89 -21.55
N GLY A 515 2.54 25.64 -20.79
CA GLY A 515 2.37 24.40 -20.01
C GLY A 515 2.58 23.13 -20.85
N PRO A 516 1.98 22.99 -22.04
CA PRO A 516 2.19 21.83 -22.93
C PRO A 516 3.62 21.57 -23.41
N LYS A 517 4.56 22.47 -23.11
CA LYS A 517 5.97 22.40 -23.56
C LYS A 517 6.95 22.15 -22.41
N VAL A 518 6.45 21.98 -21.19
CA VAL A 518 7.26 21.87 -19.96
C VAL A 518 6.65 20.83 -19.01
N GLY A 519 7.47 20.26 -18.14
CA GLY A 519 7.02 19.26 -17.17
C GLY A 519 6.30 19.87 -15.96
N ALA A 520 5.79 18.98 -15.11
CA ALA A 520 5.06 19.32 -13.89
C ALA A 520 5.92 20.16 -12.92
N GLU A 521 7.24 19.94 -12.88
CA GLU A 521 8.19 20.73 -12.08
C GLU A 521 8.28 22.19 -12.54
N THR A 522 8.21 22.43 -13.85
CA THR A 522 8.22 23.78 -14.42
C THR A 522 6.85 24.44 -14.30
N LEU A 523 5.76 23.67 -14.35
CA LEU A 523 4.42 24.15 -13.99
C LEU A 523 4.33 24.54 -12.51
N HIS A 524 4.93 23.78 -11.61
CA HIS A 524 5.02 24.13 -10.19
C HIS A 524 5.73 25.48 -9.96
N GLU A 525 6.86 25.71 -10.63
CA GLU A 525 7.55 27.01 -10.59
C GLU A 525 6.74 28.14 -11.25
N LEU A 526 5.96 27.84 -12.30
CA LEU A 526 4.99 28.78 -12.87
C LEU A 526 3.87 29.09 -11.87
N ARG A 527 3.34 28.09 -11.15
CA ARG A 527 2.34 28.23 -10.09
C ARG A 527 2.83 29.15 -8.99
N ARG A 528 4.05 28.96 -8.50
CA ARG A 528 4.67 29.83 -7.48
C ARG A 528 4.80 31.28 -7.95
N LYS A 529 5.12 31.50 -9.23
CA LYS A 529 5.18 32.86 -9.83
C LYS A 529 3.79 33.48 -10.00
N ILE A 530 2.80 32.70 -10.42
CA ILE A 530 1.40 33.12 -10.48
C ILE A 530 0.92 33.48 -9.07
N TRP A 531 1.19 32.65 -8.07
CA TRP A 531 0.86 32.91 -6.68
C TRP A 531 1.51 34.20 -6.18
N ALA A 532 2.82 34.40 -6.39
CA ALA A 532 3.49 35.64 -6.00
C ALA A 532 2.92 36.88 -6.71
N LEU A 533 2.48 36.77 -7.97
CA LEU A 533 1.80 37.85 -8.69
C LEU A 533 0.40 38.12 -8.14
N ALA A 534 -0.36 37.08 -7.80
CA ALA A 534 -1.68 37.19 -7.16
C ALA A 534 -1.56 37.77 -5.74
N GLU A 535 -0.61 37.28 -4.94
CA GLU A 535 -0.31 37.79 -3.60
C GLU A 535 0.14 39.25 -3.65
N ASN A 536 1.05 39.64 -4.55
CA ASN A 536 1.45 41.03 -4.71
C ASN A 536 0.28 41.92 -5.17
N ALA A 537 -0.64 41.41 -5.98
CA ALA A 537 -1.80 42.17 -6.40
C ALA A 537 -2.88 42.26 -5.32
N LEU A 538 -3.08 41.22 -4.50
CA LEU A 538 -3.94 41.25 -3.32
C LEU A 538 -3.35 42.12 -2.21
N ARG A 539 -2.02 42.16 -2.06
CA ARG A 539 -1.31 43.11 -1.21
C ARG A 539 -1.44 44.54 -1.74
N ALA A 540 -1.32 44.76 -3.05
CA ALA A 540 -1.52 46.07 -3.66
C ALA A 540 -3.00 46.53 -3.59
N GLU A 541 -3.97 45.62 -3.75
CA GLU A 541 -5.40 45.88 -3.57
C GLU A 541 -5.73 46.12 -2.09
N ALA A 542 -5.09 45.40 -1.16
CA ALA A 542 -5.16 45.70 0.27
C ALA A 542 -4.50 47.04 0.61
N GLU A 543 -3.36 47.39 -0.01
CA GLU A 543 -2.73 48.72 0.10
C GLU A 543 -3.61 49.80 -0.52
N ASP A 544 -4.34 49.54 -1.61
CA ASP A 544 -5.26 50.50 -2.25
C ASP A 544 -6.56 50.64 -1.44
N TYR A 545 -7.05 49.57 -0.81
CA TYR A 545 -8.13 49.62 0.18
C TYR A 545 -7.69 50.27 1.49
N LEU A 546 -6.45 50.09 1.94
CA LEU A 546 -5.88 50.78 3.09
C LEU A 546 -5.58 52.25 2.76
N THR A 547 -5.20 52.58 1.53
CA THR A 547 -5.02 53.97 1.04
C THR A 547 -6.38 54.64 0.85
N THR A 548 -7.39 53.91 0.41
CA THR A 548 -8.79 54.37 0.33
C THR A 548 -9.37 54.55 1.73
N ALA A 549 -9.17 53.61 2.64
CA ALA A 549 -9.58 53.72 4.04
C ALA A 549 -8.85 54.88 4.73
N TRP A 550 -7.54 55.02 4.52
CA TRP A 550 -6.75 56.16 4.98
C TRP A 550 -7.21 57.46 4.35
N THR A 551 -7.58 57.49 3.07
CA THR A 551 -8.09 58.71 2.42
C THR A 551 -9.51 59.05 2.89
N LEU A 552 -10.33 58.06 3.21
CA LEU A 552 -11.63 58.24 3.87
C LEU A 552 -11.47 58.68 5.33
N GLU A 553 -10.46 58.18 6.05
CA GLU A 553 -10.12 58.54 7.42
C GLU A 553 -9.45 59.93 7.49
N GLN A 554 -8.61 60.30 6.51
CA GLN A 554 -8.14 61.67 6.31
C GLN A 554 -9.30 62.58 5.90
N ALA A 555 -10.27 62.11 5.11
CA ALA A 555 -11.48 62.88 4.80
C ALA A 555 -12.35 63.09 6.06
N GLU A 556 -12.56 62.07 6.90
CA GLU A 556 -13.22 62.23 8.20
C GLU A 556 -12.43 63.14 9.15
N GLY A 557 -11.11 62.98 9.22
CA GLY A 557 -10.21 63.85 9.97
C GLY A 557 -10.23 65.31 9.49
N VAL A 558 -10.35 65.55 8.19
CA VAL A 558 -10.55 66.87 7.58
C VAL A 558 -11.95 67.42 7.88
N LEU A 559 -12.98 66.56 7.93
CA LEU A 559 -14.36 66.96 8.28
C LEU A 559 -14.52 67.29 9.77
N ASP A 560 -13.73 66.68 10.64
CA ASP A 560 -13.64 67.00 12.07
C ASP A 560 -12.73 68.20 12.34
N TRP A 561 -11.61 68.34 11.61
CA TRP A 561 -10.84 69.59 11.60
C TRP A 561 -11.65 70.78 11.07
N ALA A 562 -12.50 70.58 10.06
CA ALA A 562 -13.44 71.60 9.59
C ALA A 562 -14.49 71.96 10.65
N SER A 563 -14.91 70.98 11.46
CA SER A 563 -15.76 71.22 12.64
C SER A 563 -15.02 72.10 13.65
N TRP A 564 -13.78 71.75 13.98
CA TRP A 564 -12.92 72.46 14.93
C TRP A 564 -12.55 73.88 14.47
N CYS A 565 -12.30 74.08 13.16
CA CYS A 565 -12.14 75.43 12.58
C CYS A 565 -13.44 76.24 12.63
N GLY A 566 -14.60 75.59 12.51
CA GLY A 566 -15.91 76.19 12.77
C GLY A 566 -16.05 76.68 14.22
N ASP A 567 -15.61 75.89 15.18
CA ASP A 567 -15.62 76.24 16.61
C ASP A 567 -14.62 77.34 16.98
N ILE A 568 -13.45 77.39 16.32
CA ILE A 568 -12.50 78.50 16.45
C ILE A 568 -13.05 79.79 15.83
N ALA A 569 -13.70 79.70 14.66
CA ALA A 569 -14.39 80.85 14.08
C ALA A 569 -15.53 81.32 15.00
N LEU A 570 -16.26 80.40 15.64
CA LEU A 570 -17.27 80.70 16.65
C LEU A 570 -16.65 81.41 17.86
N ALA A 571 -15.50 80.96 18.38
CA ALA A 571 -14.79 81.60 19.49
C ALA A 571 -14.27 83.02 19.15
N VAL A 572 -13.77 83.23 17.93
CA VAL A 572 -13.29 84.55 17.47
C VAL A 572 -14.45 85.53 17.20
N VAL A 573 -15.56 85.06 16.62
CA VAL A 573 -16.72 85.91 16.26
C VAL A 573 -17.61 86.21 17.48
N SER A 574 -17.89 85.22 18.33
CA SER A 574 -18.68 85.41 19.57
C SER A 574 -18.01 86.38 20.55
N GLY A 575 -16.69 86.58 20.44
CA GLY A 575 -15.92 87.45 21.30
C GLY A 575 -16.19 88.94 21.15
N ARG A 576 -16.67 89.48 20.00
CA ARG A 576 -16.82 90.96 19.86
C ARG A 576 -17.68 91.60 18.77
N ILE A 577 -18.13 90.95 17.67
CA ILE A 577 -18.68 91.70 16.50
C ILE A 577 -19.92 91.06 15.82
N THR A 578 -21.06 91.79 15.89
CA THR A 578 -22.29 91.71 15.04
C THR A 578 -23.23 90.49 15.16
N GLY A 579 -24.52 90.74 14.83
CA GLY A 579 -25.67 89.90 15.23
C GLY A 579 -26.15 88.80 14.27
N THR A 580 -27.45 88.48 14.37
CA THR A 580 -28.12 87.20 14.03
C THR A 580 -27.85 86.54 12.68
N ALA A 581 -27.28 87.22 11.68
CA ALA A 581 -26.90 86.60 10.42
C ALA A 581 -25.71 85.62 10.55
N ALA A 582 -24.81 85.83 11.52
CA ALA A 582 -23.61 85.01 11.70
C ALA A 582 -23.93 83.54 12.07
N GLY A 583 -24.91 83.31 12.95
CA GLY A 583 -25.27 81.96 13.41
C GLY A 583 -25.83 81.05 12.30
N ILE A 584 -26.43 81.63 11.24
CA ILE A 584 -26.95 80.87 10.10
C ILE A 584 -25.83 80.48 9.14
N ALA A 585 -24.72 81.24 9.07
CA ALA A 585 -23.57 80.92 8.23
C ALA A 585 -22.83 79.67 8.74
N VAL A 586 -22.73 79.50 10.06
CA VAL A 586 -22.04 78.36 10.70
C VAL A 586 -22.66 77.02 10.27
N GLY A 587 -23.98 76.90 10.27
CA GLY A 587 -24.68 75.69 9.84
C GLY A 587 -24.56 75.37 8.33
N LEU A 588 -24.15 76.34 7.51
CA LEU A 588 -23.96 76.18 6.07
C LEU A 588 -22.49 75.97 5.68
N LEU A 589 -21.53 76.35 6.53
CA LEU A 589 -20.10 76.25 6.23
C LEU A 589 -19.64 74.80 6.05
N LYS A 590 -19.98 73.90 6.99
CA LYS A 590 -19.59 72.47 6.92
C LYS A 590 -20.04 71.82 5.59
N PRO A 591 -21.34 71.81 5.20
CA PRO A 591 -21.77 71.18 3.94
C PRO A 591 -21.22 71.86 2.67
N VAL A 592 -20.98 73.18 2.69
CA VAL A 592 -20.37 73.89 1.55
C VAL A 592 -18.89 73.52 1.41
N LEU A 593 -18.14 73.44 2.52
CA LEU A 593 -16.74 73.03 2.51
C LEU A 593 -16.57 71.58 2.06
N VAL A 594 -17.44 70.66 2.52
CA VAL A 594 -17.47 69.27 2.01
C VAL A 594 -17.65 69.29 0.49
N SER A 595 -18.65 70.02 -0.01
CA SER A 595 -18.93 70.09 -1.45
C SER A 595 -17.76 70.65 -2.27
N ALA A 596 -16.98 71.59 -1.73
CA ALA A 596 -15.78 72.12 -2.38
C ALA A 596 -14.70 71.05 -2.55
N ILE A 597 -14.41 70.34 -1.47
CA ILE A 597 -13.38 69.30 -1.41
C ILE A 597 -13.79 68.11 -2.29
N THR A 598 -15.05 67.67 -2.22
CA THR A 598 -15.57 66.58 -3.07
C THR A 598 -15.49 66.93 -4.55
N ALA A 599 -15.98 68.11 -4.98
CA ALA A 599 -15.94 68.51 -6.39
C ALA A 599 -14.48 68.56 -6.91
N TYR A 600 -13.54 68.99 -6.07
CA TYR A 600 -12.13 69.04 -6.42
C TYR A 600 -11.47 67.65 -6.51
N LEU A 601 -11.76 66.75 -5.57
CA LEU A 601 -11.30 65.35 -5.61
C LEU A 601 -11.89 64.58 -6.81
N GLU A 602 -13.09 64.95 -7.27
CA GLU A 602 -13.69 64.49 -8.53
C GLU A 602 -13.04 65.12 -9.79
N GLY A 603 -11.98 65.91 -9.65
CA GLY A 603 -11.24 66.53 -10.76
C GLY A 603 -11.91 67.76 -11.38
N ARG A 604 -12.92 68.35 -10.72
CA ARG A 604 -13.68 69.52 -11.21
C ARG A 604 -13.02 70.81 -10.70
N SER A 605 -13.09 71.90 -11.46
CA SER A 605 -12.41 73.14 -11.06
C SER A 605 -13.13 73.84 -9.90
N LEU A 606 -12.35 74.38 -8.95
CA LEU A 606 -12.90 75.13 -7.81
C LEU A 606 -13.62 76.41 -8.23
N ASP A 607 -13.22 77.01 -9.35
CA ASP A 607 -13.88 78.20 -9.92
C ASP A 607 -15.27 77.88 -10.50
N GLU A 608 -15.43 76.75 -11.19
CA GLU A 608 -16.74 76.26 -11.65
C GLU A 608 -17.63 75.88 -10.46
N TRP A 609 -17.10 75.13 -9.48
CA TRP A 609 -17.84 74.77 -8.27
C TRP A 609 -18.32 76.00 -7.49
N ALA A 610 -17.44 76.98 -7.24
CA ALA A 610 -17.82 78.20 -6.53
C ALA A 610 -18.86 79.00 -7.31
N SER A 611 -18.72 79.05 -8.65
CA SER A 611 -19.70 79.66 -9.54
C SER A 611 -21.06 78.96 -9.47
N GLU A 612 -21.11 77.63 -9.43
CA GLU A 612 -22.36 76.87 -9.25
C GLU A 612 -23.02 77.17 -7.90
N GLN A 613 -22.25 77.16 -6.80
CA GLN A 613 -22.79 77.40 -5.45
C GLN A 613 -23.31 78.83 -5.25
N VAL A 614 -22.65 79.84 -5.85
CA VAL A 614 -23.10 81.24 -5.80
C VAL A 614 -24.24 81.51 -6.79
N LYS A 615 -24.25 80.90 -8.00
CA LYS A 615 -25.42 80.94 -8.91
C LYS A 615 -26.67 80.35 -8.24
N LEU A 616 -26.52 79.31 -7.42
CA LEU A 616 -27.61 78.77 -6.60
C LEU A 616 -28.10 79.73 -5.48
N ALA A 617 -27.30 80.75 -5.13
CA ALA A 617 -27.61 81.70 -4.07
C ALA A 617 -28.12 83.05 -4.60
N VAL A 618 -27.73 83.47 -5.81
CA VAL A 618 -28.08 84.77 -6.40
C VAL A 618 -28.52 84.58 -7.86
N SER A 619 -29.80 84.31 -8.07
CA SER A 619 -30.42 84.14 -9.39
C SER A 619 -31.09 85.42 -9.94
N VAL A 620 -30.46 86.59 -9.73
CA VAL A 620 -30.75 87.85 -10.44
C VAL A 620 -29.46 88.68 -10.60
N ALA A 621 -29.27 89.24 -11.80
CA ALA A 621 -28.19 90.15 -12.23
C ALA A 621 -26.81 89.52 -12.51
N GLU A 622 -26.43 89.52 -13.79
CA GLU A 622 -25.09 89.14 -14.27
C GLU A 622 -24.11 90.32 -14.15
N GLY A 623 -22.83 90.01 -13.88
CA GLY A 623 -21.71 90.91 -14.17
C GLY A 623 -21.22 91.85 -13.07
N GLN A 624 -20.70 91.33 -11.95
CA GLN A 624 -19.58 91.90 -11.15
C GLN A 624 -19.24 90.97 -9.98
N PHE A 625 -18.13 90.20 -10.08
CA PHE A 625 -17.82 89.10 -9.15
C PHE A 625 -16.62 89.33 -8.22
N THR A 626 -16.00 90.51 -8.22
CA THR A 626 -14.75 90.80 -7.47
C THR A 626 -14.80 92.08 -6.62
N ASP A 627 -15.98 92.64 -6.36
CA ASP A 627 -16.13 93.86 -5.54
C ASP A 627 -16.70 93.55 -4.13
N PRO A 628 -15.93 93.75 -3.05
CA PRO A 628 -16.41 93.59 -1.67
C PRO A 628 -17.63 94.46 -1.31
N ASP A 629 -17.79 95.63 -1.94
CA ASP A 629 -18.88 96.57 -1.62
C ASP A 629 -20.25 96.07 -2.12
N PHE A 630 -20.28 95.08 -3.02
CA PHE A 630 -21.50 94.37 -3.42
C PHE A 630 -22.04 93.47 -2.29
N LEU A 631 -21.16 92.87 -1.49
CA LEU A 631 -21.52 91.97 -0.37
C LEU A 631 -22.18 92.70 0.81
N GLU A 632 -22.03 94.03 0.93
CA GLU A 632 -22.78 94.80 1.93
C GLU A 632 -24.26 94.95 1.59
N LYS A 633 -24.64 94.96 0.30
CA LYS A 633 -26.02 95.26 -0.16
C LYS A 633 -26.99 94.07 -0.14
N ILE A 634 -26.52 92.84 0.06
CA ILE A 634 -27.35 91.63 0.08
C ILE A 634 -27.86 91.33 1.51
N SER A 635 -29.17 91.16 1.68
CA SER A 635 -29.80 90.95 2.99
C SER A 635 -29.87 89.48 3.43
N GLY A 636 -29.64 89.22 4.72
CA GLY A 636 -30.06 87.99 5.40
C GLY A 636 -29.33 86.70 4.97
N ALA A 637 -30.08 85.61 4.84
CA ALA A 637 -29.54 84.25 4.67
C ALA A 637 -28.65 84.06 3.42
N HIS A 638 -28.85 84.84 2.37
CA HIS A 638 -27.99 84.80 1.17
C HIS A 638 -26.56 85.28 1.49
N LYS A 639 -26.41 86.30 2.34
CA LYS A 639 -25.09 86.78 2.80
C LYS A 639 -24.35 85.70 3.57
N ALA A 640 -25.04 84.96 4.44
CA ALA A 640 -24.49 83.85 5.19
C ALA A 640 -23.97 82.71 4.28
N LYS A 641 -24.73 82.32 3.26
CA LYS A 641 -24.30 81.28 2.30
C LYS A 641 -23.12 81.74 1.43
N ILE A 642 -23.10 83.00 0.98
CA ILE A 642 -22.01 83.54 0.16
C ILE A 642 -20.70 83.60 0.95
N TRP A 643 -20.74 84.02 2.23
CA TRP A 643 -19.57 83.95 3.11
C TRP A 643 -19.06 82.52 3.30
N ALA A 644 -19.96 81.54 3.46
CA ALA A 644 -19.57 80.13 3.54
C ALA A 644 -18.83 79.63 2.29
N VAL A 645 -19.32 79.99 1.08
CA VAL A 645 -18.65 79.63 -0.19
C VAL A 645 -17.30 80.33 -0.33
N PHE A 646 -17.20 81.61 0.03
CA PHE A 646 -15.95 82.36 -0.05
C PHE A 646 -14.85 81.80 0.87
N ILE A 647 -15.21 81.45 2.12
CA ILE A 647 -14.29 80.83 3.08
C ILE A 647 -13.82 79.47 2.56
N ALA A 648 -14.75 78.64 2.05
CA ALA A 648 -14.44 77.32 1.52
C ALA A 648 -13.53 77.35 0.28
N TYR A 649 -13.81 78.24 -0.67
CA TYR A 649 -12.97 78.46 -1.86
C TYR A 649 -11.56 78.90 -1.48
N THR A 650 -11.43 79.87 -0.57
CA THR A 650 -10.12 80.40 -0.13
C THR A 650 -9.29 79.32 0.56
N PHE A 651 -9.92 78.53 1.44
CA PHE A 651 -9.27 77.39 2.10
C PHE A 651 -8.73 76.35 1.11
N CYS A 652 -9.57 75.90 0.16
CA CYS A 652 -9.13 74.90 -0.83
C CYS A 652 -8.01 75.44 -1.73
N LYS A 653 -8.01 76.75 -2.01
CA LYS A 653 -6.98 77.41 -2.81
C LYS A 653 -5.64 77.54 -2.08
N GLU A 654 -5.65 77.95 -0.82
CA GLU A 654 -4.44 78.02 0.03
C GLU A 654 -3.85 76.63 0.31
N TRP A 655 -4.69 75.58 0.38
CA TRP A 655 -4.22 74.22 0.62
C TRP A 655 -3.52 73.59 -0.59
N TYR A 656 -3.93 73.92 -1.82
CA TYR A 656 -3.49 73.18 -3.00
C TYR A 656 -2.53 73.91 -3.96
N LEU A 657 -2.34 75.22 -3.81
CA LEU A 657 -1.44 75.98 -4.70
C LEU A 657 0.05 75.93 -4.31
N ASP A 658 0.40 75.36 -3.16
CA ASP A 658 1.77 75.31 -2.67
C ASP A 658 2.09 73.93 -2.05
N PRO A 659 2.96 73.11 -2.66
CA PRO A 659 3.18 71.71 -2.27
C PRO A 659 3.69 71.48 -0.84
N GLU A 660 4.24 72.50 -0.17
CA GLU A 660 4.77 72.37 1.20
C GLU A 660 3.74 72.71 2.29
N HIS A 661 2.62 73.37 1.98
CA HIS A 661 1.63 73.76 2.97
C HIS A 661 0.82 72.57 3.48
N ARG A 662 0.99 72.21 4.76
CA ARG A 662 0.12 71.23 5.41
C ARG A 662 -1.27 71.84 5.63
N ILE A 663 -2.32 71.01 5.67
CA ILE A 663 -3.74 71.42 5.86
C ILE A 663 -3.91 72.46 6.99
N ARG A 664 -3.19 72.27 8.11
CA ARG A 664 -3.17 73.17 9.27
C ARG A 664 -2.65 74.57 8.94
N GLU A 665 -1.67 74.70 8.07
CA GLU A 665 -1.05 75.98 7.69
C GLU A 665 -1.91 76.73 6.68
N ALA A 666 -2.52 76.03 5.72
CA ALA A 666 -3.54 76.58 4.84
C ALA A 666 -4.77 77.10 5.62
N ALA A 667 -5.21 76.36 6.64
CA ALA A 667 -6.25 76.81 7.57
C ALA A 667 -5.83 78.07 8.34
N LEU A 668 -4.60 78.09 8.88
CA LEU A 668 -4.06 79.25 9.60
C LEU A 668 -3.88 80.48 8.70
N ASN A 669 -3.48 80.30 7.44
CA ASN A 669 -3.35 81.38 6.46
C ASN A 669 -4.74 81.90 6.01
N THR A 670 -5.71 81.01 5.80
CA THR A 670 -7.11 81.41 5.55
C THR A 670 -7.68 82.21 6.73
N VAL A 671 -7.44 81.77 7.97
CA VAL A 671 -7.85 82.51 9.17
C VAL A 671 -7.10 83.84 9.31
N ARG A 672 -5.81 83.91 8.97
CA ARG A 672 -5.04 85.18 8.90
C ARG A 672 -5.62 86.12 7.85
N MET A 673 -5.93 85.64 6.64
CA MET A 673 -6.57 86.44 5.59
C MET A 673 -7.93 86.99 6.05
N LEU A 674 -8.77 86.17 6.68
CA LEU A 674 -10.07 86.60 7.20
C LEU A 674 -9.92 87.63 8.34
N ARG A 675 -8.96 87.41 9.25
CA ARG A 675 -8.62 88.36 10.33
C ARG A 675 -8.10 89.68 9.75
N ASP A 676 -7.21 89.63 8.78
CA ASP A 676 -6.53 90.80 8.22
C ASP A 676 -7.46 91.57 7.27
N GLN A 677 -8.36 90.90 6.54
CA GLN A 677 -9.46 91.56 5.84
C GLN A 677 -10.47 92.19 6.80
N ALA A 678 -10.83 91.54 7.91
CA ALA A 678 -11.69 92.15 8.94
C ALA A 678 -11.00 93.36 9.60
N LEU A 679 -9.69 93.32 9.80
CA LEU A 679 -8.87 94.42 10.30
C LEU A 679 -8.77 95.57 9.28
N ILE A 680 -8.59 95.28 7.99
CA ILE A 680 -8.61 96.27 6.90
C ILE A 680 -10.01 96.90 6.77
N HIS A 681 -11.08 96.12 6.91
CA HIS A 681 -12.45 96.62 6.85
C HIS A 681 -12.79 97.49 8.09
N PHE A 682 -12.28 97.13 9.27
CA PHE A 682 -12.32 97.97 10.47
C PHE A 682 -11.54 99.29 10.27
N LEU A 683 -10.32 99.22 9.72
CA LEU A 683 -9.50 100.40 9.41
C LEU A 683 -10.15 101.30 8.35
N ARG A 684 -10.72 100.74 7.27
CA ARG A 684 -11.50 101.49 6.27
C ARG A 684 -12.73 102.16 6.88
N LYS A 685 -13.46 101.48 7.76
CA LYS A 685 -14.62 102.04 8.49
C LYS A 685 -14.22 103.12 9.51
N ALA A 686 -12.98 103.10 9.98
CA ALA A 686 -12.37 104.15 10.79
C ALA A 686 -11.74 105.31 9.99
N THR A 687 -11.59 105.21 8.66
CA THR A 687 -10.84 106.19 7.83
C THR A 687 -11.57 106.75 6.60
N GLY A 688 -12.62 106.08 6.10
CA GLY A 688 -13.68 106.65 5.24
C GLY A 688 -13.28 107.30 3.90
N THR A 689 -12.98 106.51 2.86
CA THR A 689 -12.73 107.02 1.49
C THR A 689 -13.32 106.11 0.37
N LEU A 690 -13.72 106.72 -0.77
CA LEU A 690 -14.36 106.12 -1.98
C LEU A 690 -13.78 106.74 -3.27
N PRO A 691 -13.66 105.99 -4.40
CA PRO A 691 -14.19 106.47 -5.71
C PRO A 691 -14.59 105.35 -6.73
N GLN A 692 -15.76 105.38 -7.41
CA GLN A 692 -16.11 105.96 -8.75
C GLN A 692 -16.19 104.94 -9.95
N THR A 693 -17.22 105.08 -10.81
CA THR A 693 -17.55 104.29 -12.05
C THR A 693 -17.33 105.14 -13.33
N PRO A 694 -17.38 104.66 -14.61
CA PRO A 694 -18.63 104.40 -15.39
C PRO A 694 -18.48 103.37 -16.61
N PRO A 695 -19.23 103.37 -17.76
CA PRO A 695 -20.28 102.37 -18.13
C PRO A 695 -20.18 101.77 -19.60
N PRO A 696 -21.27 101.42 -20.37
CA PRO A 696 -22.11 100.19 -20.37
C PRO A 696 -22.45 99.56 -21.79
N GLU A 697 -23.28 98.50 -21.87
CA GLU A 697 -24.33 98.20 -22.91
C GLU A 697 -25.08 96.88 -22.51
N GLU A 698 -26.41 96.87 -22.26
CA GLU A 698 -27.54 96.50 -23.17
C GLU A 698 -27.39 95.16 -23.93
N ALA A 699 -28.34 94.20 -23.97
CA ALA A 699 -29.65 93.97 -23.32
C ALA A 699 -29.97 92.43 -23.43
N ALA A 700 -31.10 91.79 -23.03
CA ALA A 700 -32.45 92.22 -22.64
C ALA A 700 -33.19 91.15 -21.76
N GLN A 701 -34.53 91.19 -21.71
CA GLN A 701 -35.49 90.18 -21.17
C GLN A 701 -36.59 89.92 -22.23
N PRO A 702 -37.68 89.11 -22.06
CA PRO A 702 -38.18 88.28 -20.93
C PRO A 702 -38.53 86.81 -21.39
N ALA A 703 -39.27 85.89 -20.72
CA ALA A 703 -40.43 86.03 -19.82
C ALA A 703 -40.91 84.72 -19.11
N LYS A 704 -41.58 84.92 -17.94
CA LYS A 704 -42.78 84.21 -17.41
C LYS A 704 -42.75 82.71 -16.97
N LYS A 705 -42.81 82.56 -15.62
CA LYS A 705 -43.66 81.64 -14.77
C LYS A 705 -44.99 81.16 -15.42
N PRO A 706 -45.64 80.03 -14.99
CA PRO A 706 -45.83 79.55 -13.59
C PRO A 706 -45.67 78.02 -13.35
N ALA A 707 -45.18 77.52 -12.21
CA ALA A 707 -45.83 77.37 -10.88
C ALA A 707 -47.08 76.47 -10.81
N GLN A 708 -46.98 75.31 -10.13
CA GLN A 708 -48.07 74.69 -9.35
C GLN A 708 -47.52 73.85 -8.17
N LYS A 709 -48.35 73.69 -7.14
CA LYS A 709 -48.06 73.09 -5.81
C LYS A 709 -48.71 71.67 -5.69
N PRO A 710 -49.13 71.14 -4.50
CA PRO A 710 -48.33 70.19 -3.72
C PRO A 710 -49.10 68.90 -3.29
N VAL A 711 -48.38 67.80 -3.04
CA VAL A 711 -48.90 66.62 -2.30
C VAL A 711 -47.73 66.05 -1.46
N GLN A 712 -47.63 66.36 -0.16
CA GLN A 712 -48.16 65.60 0.99
C GLN A 712 -47.55 64.20 1.22
N LYS A 713 -46.73 64.15 2.30
CA LYS A 713 -46.37 63.01 3.19
C LYS A 713 -47.61 62.15 3.58
N PRO A 714 -47.48 60.87 4.04
CA PRO A 714 -46.63 60.48 5.20
C PRO A 714 -46.06 59.03 5.25
N GLY A 715 -45.34 58.71 6.35
CA GLY A 715 -44.82 57.37 6.72
C GLY A 715 -43.41 57.10 6.20
N GLU A 716 -42.28 57.25 6.91
CA GLU A 716 -41.93 57.04 8.33
C GLU A 716 -41.79 55.56 8.73
N ALA A 717 -40.57 55.03 8.61
CA ALA A 717 -39.92 54.18 9.62
C ALA A 717 -38.41 54.02 9.34
N GLU A 718 -37.64 54.02 10.43
CA GLU A 718 -36.29 53.46 10.64
C GLU A 718 -35.05 54.06 9.91
N ALA A 719 -34.13 54.53 10.76
CA ALA A 719 -32.82 55.07 10.41
C ALA A 719 -31.73 54.01 10.63
N PRO A 720 -30.69 53.95 9.78
CA PRO A 720 -29.49 53.15 10.05
C PRO A 720 -28.62 53.73 11.18
N GLU A 721 -27.83 52.84 11.78
CA GLU A 721 -27.04 53.04 13.00
C GLU A 721 -25.95 54.13 12.91
N GLN A 722 -25.56 54.63 14.09
CA GLN A 722 -24.44 55.56 14.29
C GLN A 722 -23.08 54.86 14.06
N LYS A 723 -22.09 55.63 13.59
CA LYS A 723 -20.67 55.21 13.56
C LYS A 723 -20.08 55.10 14.98
N PRO A 724 -18.99 54.32 15.18
CA PRO A 724 -18.36 54.18 16.50
C PRO A 724 -17.74 55.47 17.04
N ASP A 725 -17.72 55.62 18.37
CA ASP A 725 -17.19 56.79 19.07
C ASP A 725 -15.68 57.01 18.88
N ALA A 726 -15.28 58.27 19.03
CA ALA A 726 -13.90 58.74 19.12
C ALA A 726 -13.10 58.11 20.27
N ALA A 727 -11.76 58.25 20.20
CA ALA A 727 -10.82 57.88 21.24
C ALA A 727 -11.25 58.39 22.63
N ALA A 728 -11.14 57.53 23.64
CA ALA A 728 -11.51 57.88 25.01
C ALA A 728 -10.64 59.04 25.51
N PRO A 729 -11.23 60.10 26.11
CA PRO A 729 -10.43 61.20 26.64
C PRO A 729 -9.56 60.71 27.80
N ALA A 730 -8.30 61.16 27.82
CA ALA A 730 -7.35 60.85 28.89
C ALA A 730 -7.96 61.16 30.26
N ARG A 731 -7.97 60.16 31.15
CA ARG A 731 -8.63 60.29 32.44
C ARG A 731 -7.91 61.31 33.31
N PRO A 732 -8.64 62.27 33.92
CA PRO A 732 -7.99 63.35 34.67
C PRO A 732 -7.19 62.81 35.85
N GLY A 733 -5.95 63.31 35.99
CA GLY A 733 -5.00 62.90 37.02
C GLY A 733 -4.01 61.82 36.56
N THR A 734 -2.87 61.73 37.27
CA THR A 734 -1.85 60.69 37.04
C THR A 734 -2.35 59.31 37.46
N ALA A 735 -1.80 58.24 36.89
CA ALA A 735 -2.13 56.86 37.28
C ALA A 735 -2.03 56.63 38.80
N LYS A 736 -1.04 57.25 39.47
CA LYS A 736 -0.92 57.24 40.92
C LYS A 736 -2.10 57.90 41.63
N SER A 737 -2.49 59.11 41.23
CA SER A 737 -3.64 59.80 41.84
C SER A 737 -4.97 59.05 41.65
N ARG A 738 -5.14 58.37 40.51
CA ARG A 738 -6.32 57.52 40.25
C ARG A 738 -6.28 56.25 41.10
N ALA A 739 -5.12 55.61 41.25
CA ALA A 739 -4.93 54.45 42.11
C ALA A 739 -5.13 54.76 43.61
N ASP A 740 -4.67 55.93 44.08
CA ASP A 740 -4.89 56.38 45.45
C ASP A 740 -6.38 56.68 45.73
N ALA A 741 -7.12 57.19 44.73
CA ALA A 741 -8.57 57.34 44.81
C ALA A 741 -9.29 55.97 44.87
N MET A 742 -8.92 55.01 44.02
CA MET A 742 -9.42 53.63 44.09
C MET A 742 -9.11 52.99 45.45
N ALA A 743 -7.89 53.17 45.97
CA ALA A 743 -7.49 52.67 47.27
C ALA A 743 -8.29 53.30 48.42
N ALA A 744 -8.65 54.58 48.33
CA ALA A 744 -9.53 55.24 49.29
C ALA A 744 -10.97 54.70 49.23
N GLU A 745 -11.53 54.49 48.03
CA GLU A 745 -12.86 53.92 47.88
C GLU A 745 -12.92 52.46 48.35
N ILE A 746 -11.95 51.61 47.97
CA ILE A 746 -11.91 50.22 48.44
C ILE A 746 -11.90 50.18 49.97
N ARG A 747 -11.06 50.98 50.63
CA ARG A 747 -11.05 51.12 52.10
C ARG A 747 -12.43 51.53 52.63
N ALA A 748 -13.04 52.58 52.08
CA ALA A 748 -14.33 53.08 52.54
C ALA A 748 -15.47 52.05 52.41
N ARG A 749 -15.53 51.31 51.30
CA ARG A 749 -16.54 50.27 51.05
C ARG A 749 -16.35 49.04 51.94
N THR A 750 -15.11 48.60 52.12
CA THR A 750 -14.76 47.38 52.88
C THR A 750 -14.64 47.58 54.38
N ALA A 751 -14.49 48.82 54.88
CA ALA A 751 -14.34 49.12 56.31
C ALA A 751 -15.47 48.58 57.22
N SER A 752 -16.64 48.26 56.66
CA SER A 752 -17.77 47.68 57.38
C SER A 752 -17.81 46.14 57.36
N GLY A 753 -16.77 45.48 56.83
CA GLY A 753 -16.73 44.03 56.61
C GLY A 753 -17.60 43.55 55.44
N ARG A 754 -18.17 44.47 54.67
CA ARG A 754 -18.96 44.16 53.46
C ARG A 754 -18.03 43.90 52.26
N PRO A 755 -18.39 42.97 51.35
CA PRO A 755 -17.67 42.79 50.09
C PRO A 755 -17.82 44.03 49.20
N LEU A 756 -16.86 44.24 48.31
CA LEU A 756 -16.96 45.25 47.25
C LEU A 756 -18.18 45.01 46.37
N GLU A 757 -18.90 46.09 46.04
CA GLU A 757 -20.04 46.06 45.14
C GLU A 757 -19.57 45.87 43.69
N ARG A 758 -20.37 45.15 42.89
CA ARG A 758 -20.07 44.83 41.48
C ARG A 758 -19.75 46.07 40.64
N GLY A 759 -20.45 47.18 40.87
CA GLY A 759 -20.21 48.46 40.18
C GLY A 759 -18.78 48.97 40.37
N THR A 760 -18.32 49.09 41.62
CA THR A 760 -16.95 49.53 41.94
C THR A 760 -15.89 48.60 41.33
N ILE A 761 -16.14 47.29 41.25
CA ILE A 761 -15.21 46.34 40.61
C ILE A 761 -15.10 46.62 39.09
N LEU A 762 -16.22 46.91 38.43
CA LEU A 762 -16.27 47.25 37.01
C LEU A 762 -15.66 48.62 36.71
N GLU A 763 -15.83 49.60 37.59
CA GLU A 763 -15.19 50.92 37.47
C GLU A 763 -13.66 50.81 37.59
N ILE A 764 -13.16 50.01 38.54
CA ILE A 764 -11.73 49.72 38.68
C ILE A 764 -11.19 49.01 37.43
N LEU A 765 -11.90 47.98 36.93
CA LEU A 765 -11.50 47.19 35.75
C LEU A 765 -11.20 48.02 34.51
N ARG A 766 -11.77 49.23 34.40
CA ARG A 766 -11.54 50.10 33.23
C ARG A 766 -10.16 50.76 33.23
N ASP A 767 -9.39 50.80 34.32
CA ASP A 767 -8.14 51.59 34.43
C ASP A 767 -6.89 50.71 34.64
N PRO A 768 -6.36 50.08 33.59
CA PRO A 768 -5.24 49.15 33.73
C PRO A 768 -3.98 49.82 34.32
N ASP A 769 -3.73 51.10 34.00
CA ASP A 769 -2.63 51.88 34.58
C ASP A 769 -2.81 52.14 36.10
N ALA A 770 -4.00 52.57 36.55
CA ALA A 770 -4.26 52.74 37.97
C ALA A 770 -4.29 51.39 38.72
N MET A 771 -4.79 50.32 38.09
CA MET A 771 -4.75 48.97 38.65
C MET A 771 -3.32 48.45 38.86
N ARG A 772 -2.39 48.74 37.94
CA ARG A 772 -0.96 48.43 38.13
C ARG A 772 -0.37 49.14 39.35
N VAL A 773 -0.67 50.42 39.54
CA VAL A 773 -0.19 51.18 40.70
C VAL A 773 -0.88 50.71 42.00
N LEU A 774 -2.18 50.42 41.98
CA LEU A 774 -2.92 49.86 43.11
C LEU A 774 -2.32 48.52 43.57
N LYS A 775 -2.02 47.62 42.62
CA LYS A 775 -1.35 46.33 42.88
C LYS A 775 0.06 46.50 43.49
N ALA A 776 0.80 47.52 43.06
CA ALA A 776 2.17 47.76 43.50
C ALA A 776 2.27 48.47 44.85
N GLU A 777 1.40 49.47 45.10
CA GLU A 777 1.50 50.37 46.26
C GLU A 777 0.49 50.04 47.38
N HIS A 778 -0.59 49.29 47.10
CA HIS A 778 -1.63 48.92 48.08
C HIS A 778 -2.02 47.42 47.99
N PRO A 779 -1.07 46.48 48.18
CA PRO A 779 -1.28 45.04 47.91
C PRO A 779 -2.41 44.38 48.70
N ASP A 780 -2.66 44.80 49.95
CA ASP A 780 -3.75 44.23 50.76
C ASP A 780 -5.14 44.56 50.18
N LEU A 781 -5.30 45.76 49.63
CA LEU A 781 -6.53 46.18 48.96
C LEU A 781 -6.69 45.51 47.60
N TRP A 782 -5.57 45.29 46.91
CA TRP A 782 -5.53 44.51 45.67
C TRP A 782 -6.01 43.07 45.89
N GLN A 783 -5.63 42.44 47.00
CA GLN A 783 -6.17 41.13 47.38
C GLN A 783 -7.70 41.20 47.58
N ALA A 784 -8.19 42.12 48.42
CA ALA A 784 -9.63 42.26 48.68
C ALA A 784 -10.46 42.53 47.39
N TYR A 785 -9.91 43.31 46.46
CA TYR A 785 -10.48 43.53 45.13
C TYR A 785 -10.48 42.25 44.27
N THR A 786 -9.34 41.58 44.14
CA THR A 786 -9.22 40.38 43.29
C THR A 786 -10.07 39.21 43.77
N GLU A 787 -10.24 39.02 45.08
CA GLU A 787 -11.16 38.02 45.65
C GLU A 787 -12.63 38.23 45.25
N GLN A 788 -13.10 39.49 45.17
CA GLN A 788 -14.47 39.77 44.73
C GLN A 788 -14.59 39.75 43.21
N ARG A 789 -13.58 40.21 42.48
CA ARG A 789 -13.49 40.12 41.02
C ARG A 789 -13.58 38.67 40.54
N GLN A 790 -12.90 37.74 41.21
CA GLN A 790 -12.90 36.33 40.86
C GLN A 790 -14.33 35.73 40.88
N ARG A 791 -15.22 36.19 41.77
CA ARG A 791 -16.63 35.73 41.80
C ARG A 791 -17.42 36.11 40.54
N ILE A 792 -17.07 37.22 39.88
CA ILE A 792 -17.65 37.60 38.59
C ILE A 792 -17.15 36.65 37.49
N TYR A 793 -15.85 36.31 37.53
CA TYR A 793 -15.23 35.39 36.58
C TYR A 793 -15.76 33.96 36.73
N ASP A 794 -15.94 33.47 37.96
CA ASP A 794 -16.47 32.14 38.25
C ASP A 794 -17.94 32.00 37.77
N ALA A 795 -18.76 33.05 37.94
CA ALA A 795 -20.15 33.07 37.48
C ALA A 795 -20.25 33.08 35.95
N HIS A 796 -19.41 33.90 35.29
CA HIS A 796 -19.26 33.90 33.84
C HIS A 796 -18.85 32.52 33.31
N ASP A 797 -17.86 31.87 33.93
CA ASP A 797 -17.30 30.60 33.47
C ASP A 797 -18.27 29.43 33.67
N ALA A 798 -19.08 29.46 34.72
CA ALA A 798 -20.16 28.50 34.90
C ALA A 798 -21.17 28.58 33.73
N ARG A 799 -21.68 29.78 33.45
CA ARG A 799 -22.65 30.00 32.35
C ARG A 799 -22.06 29.73 30.97
N LEU A 800 -20.77 30.03 30.74
CA LEU A 800 -20.10 29.72 29.48
C LEU A 800 -19.96 28.21 29.27
N LYS A 801 -19.58 27.44 30.31
CA LYS A 801 -19.53 25.97 30.25
C LYS A 801 -20.90 25.36 30.00
N GLU A 802 -21.94 25.87 30.67
CA GLU A 802 -23.33 25.46 30.45
C GLU A 802 -23.79 25.76 29.02
N TRP A 803 -23.50 26.95 28.50
CA TRP A 803 -23.83 27.32 27.12
C TRP A 803 -23.13 26.39 26.11
N ILE A 804 -21.83 26.14 26.26
CA ILE A 804 -21.07 25.24 25.40
C ILE A 804 -21.62 23.80 25.44
N ALA A 805 -21.95 23.29 26.63
CA ALA A 805 -22.53 21.95 26.79
C ALA A 805 -23.93 21.81 26.15
N ALA A 806 -24.66 22.92 26.00
CA ALA A 806 -25.99 22.96 25.39
C ALA A 806 -25.98 23.07 23.84
N HIS A 807 -24.81 23.24 23.21
CA HIS A 807 -24.65 23.45 21.75
C HIS A 807 -23.78 22.34 21.09
N PRO A 808 -24.15 21.05 21.21
CA PRO A 808 -23.34 19.93 20.70
C PRO A 808 -23.19 19.91 19.16
N GLU A 809 -24.07 20.59 18.42
CA GLU A 809 -23.95 20.80 16.97
C GLU A 809 -22.82 21.77 16.61
N THR A 810 -22.56 22.77 17.48
CA THR A 810 -21.42 23.69 17.37
C THR A 810 -20.13 23.07 17.92
N PHE A 811 -20.25 22.19 18.93
CA PHE A 811 -19.12 21.56 19.62
C PHE A 811 -19.18 20.02 19.63
N PRO A 812 -19.13 19.34 18.46
CA PRO A 812 -19.27 17.88 18.36
C PRO A 812 -18.17 17.08 19.08
N GLN A 813 -17.05 17.73 19.45
CA GLN A 813 -15.92 17.14 20.17
C GLN A 813 -16.08 17.10 21.70
N ILE A 814 -17.18 17.63 22.25
CA ILE A 814 -17.40 17.77 23.71
C ILE A 814 -18.21 16.64 24.37
N PRO A 815 -19.18 15.96 23.74
CA PRO A 815 -19.96 14.90 24.39
C PRO A 815 -19.09 13.86 25.11
N GLY A 816 -19.34 13.67 26.42
CA GLY A 816 -18.57 12.77 27.28
C GLY A 816 -17.24 13.33 27.81
N ARG A 817 -16.91 14.62 27.57
CA ARG A 817 -15.70 15.29 28.05
C ARG A 817 -16.03 16.47 28.96
N THR A 818 -15.10 16.82 29.85
CA THR A 818 -15.24 17.97 30.75
C THR A 818 -14.76 19.25 30.06
N VAL A 819 -15.63 20.26 29.97
CA VAL A 819 -15.28 21.61 29.49
C VAL A 819 -14.63 22.41 30.61
N GLU A 820 -13.46 22.98 30.36
CA GLU A 820 -12.73 23.81 31.30
C GLU A 820 -12.45 25.18 30.69
N VAL A 821 -12.42 26.20 31.55
CA VAL A 821 -12.05 27.58 31.21
C VAL A 821 -10.81 27.86 32.04
N GLU A 822 -9.68 28.06 31.37
CA GLU A 822 -8.38 28.24 32.02
C GLU A 822 -7.91 29.69 31.91
N PHE A 823 -7.48 30.26 33.02
CA PHE A 823 -6.87 31.59 33.07
C PHE A 823 -5.41 31.48 32.59
N PHE A 824 -5.06 32.19 31.53
CA PHE A 824 -3.75 32.11 30.89
C PHE A 824 -2.87 33.30 31.29
N GLY A 825 -2.31 33.24 32.50
CA GLY A 825 -1.46 34.30 33.04
C GLY A 825 -1.41 34.31 34.57
N THR A 826 -1.16 35.48 35.17
CA THR A 826 -1.22 35.63 36.63
C THR A 826 -2.67 35.83 37.07
N LYS A 827 -3.25 34.94 37.89
CA LYS A 827 -4.65 35.08 38.37
C LYS A 827 -4.96 36.39 39.11
N THR A 828 -3.95 36.97 39.77
CA THR A 828 -3.99 38.31 40.38
C THR A 828 -3.47 39.41 39.42
N GLY A 829 -3.57 39.17 38.12
CA GLY A 829 -3.24 40.08 37.02
C GLY A 829 -4.22 41.25 36.90
N VAL A 830 -3.85 42.24 36.10
CA VAL A 830 -4.68 43.43 35.87
C VAL A 830 -5.76 43.09 34.84
N ASP A 831 -5.28 42.51 33.76
CA ASP A 831 -5.92 41.76 32.69
C ASP A 831 -6.55 40.42 33.15
N ARG A 832 -7.44 39.89 32.30
CA ARG A 832 -7.94 38.51 32.34
C ARG A 832 -7.95 37.90 30.93
N ASP A 833 -6.84 37.26 30.60
CA ASP A 833 -6.73 36.37 29.45
C ASP A 833 -7.26 34.98 29.84
N TYR A 834 -8.19 34.44 29.09
CA TYR A 834 -8.73 33.10 29.32
C TYR A 834 -8.96 32.34 28.03
N ARG A 835 -8.74 31.02 28.11
CA ARG A 835 -8.95 30.06 27.03
C ARG A 835 -10.04 29.08 27.41
N VAL A 836 -10.79 28.60 26.44
CA VAL A 836 -11.82 27.57 26.65
C VAL A 836 -11.43 26.31 25.91
N GLY A 837 -11.59 25.18 26.59
CA GLY A 837 -11.16 23.89 26.08
C GLY A 837 -11.93 22.75 26.73
N TYR A 838 -11.56 21.53 26.36
CA TYR A 838 -12.00 20.33 27.04
C TYR A 838 -10.78 19.54 27.48
N THR A 839 -10.92 18.81 28.59
CA THR A 839 -9.83 17.95 29.04
C THR A 839 -9.94 16.56 28.49
N HIS A 840 -8.80 16.05 28.03
CA HIS A 840 -8.61 14.70 27.55
C HIS A 840 -7.58 13.99 28.43
N LEU A 841 -7.58 12.66 28.44
CA LEU A 841 -6.54 11.87 29.09
C LEU A 841 -5.61 11.36 28.01
N ASP A 842 -4.43 11.97 27.91
CA ASP A 842 -3.35 11.47 27.06
C ASP A 842 -2.83 10.16 27.65
N VAL A 843 -3.19 9.07 26.99
CA VAL A 843 -2.80 7.70 27.33
C VAL A 843 -1.51 7.25 26.63
N SER A 844 -0.92 8.08 25.76
CA SER A 844 0.36 7.81 25.10
C SER A 844 1.54 7.95 26.06
N VAL A 845 1.43 8.86 27.03
CA VAL A 845 2.40 9.04 28.13
C VAL A 845 2.11 8.07 29.29
N LYS A 846 3.15 7.62 29.98
CA LYS A 846 3.04 6.79 31.20
C LYS A 846 3.73 7.48 32.39
N PRO A 847 3.00 7.79 33.49
CA PRO A 847 1.56 7.60 33.68
C PRO A 847 0.71 8.51 32.77
N PRO A 848 -0.55 8.14 32.46
CA PRO A 848 -1.44 8.94 31.63
C PRO A 848 -1.63 10.36 32.20
N ARG A 849 -1.57 11.37 31.33
CA ARG A 849 -1.59 12.78 31.71
C ARG A 849 -2.90 13.44 31.28
N LYS A 850 -3.54 14.19 32.17
CA LYS A 850 -4.65 15.08 31.80
C LYS A 850 -4.08 16.21 30.93
N VAL A 851 -4.59 16.37 29.71
CA VAL A 851 -4.21 17.44 28.78
C VAL A 851 -5.43 18.33 28.50
N PHE A 852 -5.21 19.63 28.42
CA PHE A 852 -6.23 20.62 28.06
C PHE A 852 -6.13 20.87 26.55
N ILE A 853 -7.23 20.64 25.83
CA ILE A 853 -7.30 20.84 24.37
C ILE A 853 -8.24 22.00 24.09
N GLU A 854 -7.76 23.00 23.36
CA GLU A 854 -8.50 24.23 23.14
C GLU A 854 -9.61 24.09 22.10
N ILE A 855 -10.65 24.91 22.29
CA ILE A 855 -11.73 25.13 21.36
C ILE A 855 -11.48 26.49 20.72
N LYS A 856 -11.53 26.55 19.38
CA LYS A 856 -11.32 27.77 18.60
C LYS A 856 -12.14 28.94 19.13
N LYS A 857 -11.50 30.10 19.33
CA LYS A 857 -12.12 31.26 19.98
C LYS A 857 -13.34 31.79 19.23
N GLU A 858 -13.37 31.67 17.90
CA GLU A 858 -14.47 32.15 17.06
C GLU A 858 -15.80 31.45 17.39
N LEU A 859 -15.76 30.23 17.93
CA LEU A 859 -16.95 29.43 18.23
C LEU A 859 -17.63 29.84 19.54
N TRP A 860 -16.91 30.50 20.46
CA TRP A 860 -17.42 30.80 21.82
C TRP A 860 -17.25 32.26 22.27
N THR A 861 -16.39 33.06 21.63
CA THR A 861 -16.06 34.42 22.09
C THR A 861 -17.28 35.35 22.12
N GLU A 862 -18.13 35.37 21.09
CA GLU A 862 -19.33 36.22 21.06
C GLU A 862 -20.30 35.85 22.19
N ALA A 863 -20.53 34.54 22.40
CA ALA A 863 -21.37 34.06 23.50
C ALA A 863 -20.77 34.41 24.86
N SER A 864 -19.45 34.31 25.02
CA SER A 864 -18.72 34.69 26.23
C SER A 864 -18.83 36.18 26.54
N GLN A 865 -18.64 37.04 25.54
CA GLN A 865 -18.78 38.50 25.67
C GLN A 865 -20.22 38.87 26.07
N ARG A 866 -21.23 38.25 25.44
CA ARG A 866 -22.64 38.43 25.79
C ARG A 866 -22.94 37.95 27.21
N ILE A 867 -22.49 36.76 27.60
CA ILE A 867 -22.65 36.23 28.97
C ILE A 867 -21.98 37.14 29.99
N PHE A 868 -20.77 37.66 29.71
CA PHE A 868 -20.09 38.60 30.60
C PHE A 868 -20.89 39.89 30.75
N ALA A 869 -21.41 40.46 29.65
CA ALA A 869 -22.26 41.64 29.70
C ALA A 869 -23.56 41.37 30.49
N GLU A 870 -24.25 40.25 30.26
CA GLU A 870 -25.43 39.84 31.03
C GLU A 870 -25.13 39.72 32.54
N GLU A 871 -24.04 39.03 32.91
CA GLU A 871 -23.63 38.86 34.31
C GLU A 871 -23.21 40.17 34.99
N THR A 872 -22.76 41.17 34.21
CA THR A 872 -22.25 42.44 34.74
C THR A 872 -23.20 43.62 34.59
N GLY A 873 -24.32 43.46 33.87
CA GLY A 873 -25.28 44.53 33.58
C GLY A 873 -24.88 45.45 32.42
N GLY A 874 -24.03 44.96 31.51
CA GLY A 874 -23.63 45.63 30.28
C GLY A 874 -24.60 45.42 29.10
N PRO A 875 -24.35 46.07 27.96
CA PRO A 875 -25.12 45.89 26.72
C PRO A 875 -24.92 44.49 26.13
N THR A 876 -26.01 43.87 25.67
CA THR A 876 -26.05 42.46 25.20
C THR A 876 -26.12 42.30 23.68
N ASP A 877 -26.16 43.39 22.92
CA ASP A 877 -25.95 43.35 21.47
C ASP A 877 -24.49 43.00 21.15
N PRO A 878 -24.16 42.37 20.00
CA PRO A 878 -22.80 41.88 19.75
C PRO A 878 -21.70 42.94 19.80
N LYS A 879 -21.96 44.16 19.26
CA LYS A 879 -20.97 45.26 19.26
C LYS A 879 -20.77 45.83 20.66
N GLY A 880 -21.88 46.05 21.38
CA GLY A 880 -21.89 46.53 22.77
C GLY A 880 -21.22 45.54 23.72
N ALA A 881 -21.55 44.25 23.63
CA ALA A 881 -20.99 43.19 24.46
C ALA A 881 -19.47 43.03 24.24
N ALA A 882 -19.01 43.08 22.98
CA ALA A 882 -17.60 43.03 22.64
C ALA A 882 -16.82 44.23 23.21
N ARG A 883 -17.35 45.46 23.01
CA ARG A 883 -16.79 46.69 23.63
C ARG A 883 -16.77 46.56 25.15
N TRP A 884 -17.86 46.09 25.76
CA TRP A 884 -17.97 45.96 27.20
C TRP A 884 -16.98 44.95 27.79
N ALA A 885 -16.79 43.80 27.16
CA ALA A 885 -15.79 42.82 27.58
C ALA A 885 -14.36 43.40 27.53
N ARG A 886 -13.98 44.02 26.41
CA ARG A 886 -12.67 44.67 26.23
C ARG A 886 -12.44 45.81 27.23
N ASP A 887 -13.39 46.73 27.35
CA ASP A 887 -13.30 47.89 28.24
C ASP A 887 -13.21 47.46 29.74
N HIS A 888 -13.55 46.21 30.08
CA HIS A 888 -13.37 45.59 31.41
C HIS A 888 -12.34 44.45 31.42
N GLN A 889 -11.35 44.49 30.51
CA GLN A 889 -10.15 43.65 30.51
C GLN A 889 -10.44 42.13 30.43
N GLN A 890 -11.54 41.74 29.75
CA GLN A 890 -11.85 40.35 29.45
C GLN A 890 -11.40 40.02 28.02
N LEU A 891 -10.33 39.22 27.89
CA LEU A 891 -9.85 38.77 26.59
C LEU A 891 -10.03 37.25 26.45
N GLY A 892 -10.97 36.86 25.59
CA GLY A 892 -11.09 35.47 25.15
C GLY A 892 -10.04 35.17 24.08
N THR A 893 -9.17 34.19 24.33
CA THR A 893 -8.02 33.87 23.46
C THR A 893 -7.87 32.37 23.24
N ASP A 894 -7.05 31.99 22.26
CA ASP A 894 -6.72 30.61 21.89
C ASP A 894 -5.35 30.54 21.20
N GLN A 895 -4.89 29.33 20.87
CA GLN A 895 -3.66 29.06 20.10
C GLN A 895 -3.64 29.68 18.68
N TYR A 896 -4.78 30.15 18.16
CA TYR A 896 -4.91 30.73 16.82
C TYR A 896 -5.12 32.25 16.83
N HIS A 897 -4.90 32.91 17.99
CA HIS A 897 -5.04 34.35 18.11
C HIS A 897 -4.15 35.07 17.08
N ALA A 898 -4.68 36.07 16.38
CA ALA A 898 -3.92 36.84 15.38
C ALA A 898 -2.69 37.59 15.95
N GLU A 899 -2.61 37.70 17.28
CA GLU A 899 -1.48 38.26 18.04
C GLU A 899 -0.66 37.16 18.77
N ALA A 900 -0.70 35.93 18.31
CA ALA A 900 0.09 34.82 18.83
C ALA A 900 0.87 34.19 17.68
N ALA A 901 2.17 34.50 17.60
CA ALA A 901 3.07 33.84 16.67
C ALA A 901 3.08 32.32 16.87
N VAL A 902 3.33 31.56 15.81
CA VAL A 902 3.39 30.08 15.86
C VAL A 902 4.40 29.57 16.90
N ASP A 903 5.46 30.33 17.19
CA ASP A 903 6.44 30.00 18.23
C ASP A 903 5.89 30.08 19.66
N MET A 904 4.78 30.78 19.89
CA MET A 904 4.08 30.85 21.17
C MET A 904 3.01 29.74 21.33
N ALA A 905 2.73 28.96 20.30
CA ALA A 905 1.70 27.91 20.36
C ALA A 905 2.13 26.74 21.27
N ASP A 906 1.30 26.39 22.24
CA ASP A 906 1.48 25.28 23.18
C ASP A 906 0.66 24.03 22.82
N GLN A 907 0.09 23.95 21.61
CA GLN A 907 -0.66 22.78 21.13
C GLN A 907 -0.24 22.40 19.71
N LEU A 908 -0.13 21.09 19.46
CA LEU A 908 0.18 20.53 18.14
C LEU A 908 -0.68 19.28 17.89
N ARG A 909 -0.91 18.98 16.61
CA ARG A 909 -1.45 17.68 16.19
C ARG A 909 -0.29 16.70 16.02
N VAL A 910 -0.26 15.66 16.85
CA VAL A 910 0.70 14.56 16.75
C VAL A 910 -0.02 13.32 16.26
N TRP A 911 0.64 12.56 15.39
CA TRP A 911 0.13 11.26 14.96
C TRP A 911 0.37 10.24 16.08
N ASN A 912 -0.70 9.79 16.74
CA ASN A 912 -0.65 8.67 17.65
C ASN A 912 -0.93 7.37 16.88
N PRO A 913 0.06 6.51 16.63
CA PRO A 913 -0.14 5.24 15.92
C PRO A 913 -0.93 4.21 16.76
N ASN A 914 -1.13 4.46 18.05
CA ASN A 914 -1.77 3.55 19.01
C ASN A 914 -3.17 4.02 19.45
N ALA A 915 -3.77 4.97 18.74
CA ALA A 915 -5.14 5.41 19.01
C ALA A 915 -6.10 4.19 18.99
N GLY A 916 -6.88 4.02 20.07
CA GLY A 916 -7.36 2.71 20.54
C GLY A 916 -8.42 1.97 19.71
N GLU A 917 -8.67 2.35 18.47
CA GLU A 917 -9.45 1.53 17.53
C GLU A 917 -8.51 0.57 16.79
N PHE A 918 -8.83 -0.71 16.73
CA PHE A 918 -8.17 -1.64 15.82
C PHE A 918 -8.94 -1.69 14.48
N GLY A 919 -8.21 -1.63 13.37
CA GLY A 919 -8.77 -1.89 12.04
C GLY A 919 -9.24 -3.34 11.89
N PRO A 920 -10.00 -3.66 10.83
CA PRO A 920 -10.42 -5.04 10.54
C PRO A 920 -9.24 -5.98 10.24
N ASP A 921 -8.04 -5.45 10.05
CA ASP A 921 -6.76 -6.18 9.90
C ASP A 921 -6.02 -6.39 11.24
N GLY A 922 -6.60 -5.95 12.37
CA GLY A 922 -6.01 -6.11 13.69
C GLY A 922 -4.86 -5.15 14.00
N LYS A 923 -4.64 -4.10 13.20
CA LYS A 923 -3.65 -3.04 13.48
C LYS A 923 -4.30 -1.86 14.22
N PRO A 924 -3.60 -1.18 15.13
CA PRO A 924 -4.10 0.05 15.71
C PRO A 924 -4.24 1.11 14.60
N LYS A 925 -5.39 1.76 14.58
CA LYS A 925 -5.82 2.72 13.57
C LYS A 925 -5.32 4.09 14.02
N GLY A 926 -4.10 4.42 13.60
CA GLY A 926 -3.46 5.67 13.99
C GLY A 926 -4.35 6.89 13.75
N ALA A 927 -4.29 7.86 14.66
CA ALA A 927 -5.10 9.06 14.61
C ALA A 927 -4.25 10.30 14.90
N TRP A 928 -4.63 11.42 14.28
CA TRP A 928 -4.08 12.74 14.60
C TRP A 928 -4.74 13.29 15.86
N GLU A 929 -4.06 13.13 16.99
CA GLU A 929 -4.49 13.63 18.30
C GLU A 929 -3.94 15.04 18.52
N GLN A 930 -4.77 15.92 19.10
CA GLN A 930 -4.28 17.20 19.62
C GLN A 930 -3.59 16.92 20.95
N VAL A 931 -2.36 17.39 21.11
CA VAL A 931 -1.57 17.27 22.35
C VAL A 931 -1.02 18.63 22.76
N GLN A 932 -0.85 18.84 24.07
CA GLN A 932 -0.18 20.02 24.59
C GLN A 932 1.34 19.82 24.52
N VAL A 933 2.06 20.80 23.98
CA VAL A 933 3.52 20.80 23.81
C VAL A 933 4.13 22.01 24.49
N GLU A 934 5.45 21.99 24.71
CA GLU A 934 6.19 23.17 25.11
C GLU A 934 6.22 24.17 23.94
N PRO A 935 5.84 25.46 24.14
CA PRO A 935 6.02 26.50 23.14
C PRO A 935 7.43 26.52 22.57
N ARG A 936 7.53 26.62 21.24
CA ARG A 936 8.82 26.63 20.55
C ARG A 936 9.72 27.76 21.04
N VAL A 937 9.16 28.92 21.38
CA VAL A 937 9.91 30.04 21.98
C VAL A 937 10.64 29.63 23.26
N LYS A 938 10.04 28.80 24.14
CA LYS A 938 10.71 28.31 25.36
C LYS A 938 11.81 27.31 25.04
N MET A 939 11.54 26.36 24.13
CA MET A 939 12.57 25.43 23.65
C MET A 939 13.78 26.19 23.09
N VAL A 940 13.54 27.30 22.40
CA VAL A 940 14.58 28.18 21.88
C VAL A 940 15.32 28.90 22.99
N GLU A 941 14.62 29.49 23.98
CA GLU A 941 15.22 30.12 25.18
C GLU A 941 16.12 29.15 25.96
N ASP A 942 15.74 27.86 26.03
CA ASP A 942 16.51 26.77 26.66
C ASP A 942 17.61 26.17 25.76
N GLY A 943 17.83 26.71 24.56
CA GLY A 943 18.89 26.24 23.65
C GLY A 943 18.61 24.91 22.94
N GLN A 944 17.34 24.56 22.72
CA GLN A 944 16.88 23.29 22.14
C GLN A 944 16.25 23.44 20.73
N GLY A 945 16.45 24.57 20.08
CA GLY A 945 16.07 24.76 18.67
C GLY A 945 16.10 26.22 18.21
N THR A 946 15.64 26.46 16.99
CA THR A 946 15.41 27.79 16.40
C THR A 946 13.93 28.12 16.31
N LEU A 947 13.60 29.42 16.31
CA LEU A 947 12.25 29.92 16.03
C LEU A 947 11.78 29.50 14.62
N LEU A 948 10.47 29.36 14.45
CA LEU A 948 9.79 29.03 13.20
C LEU A 948 9.37 30.29 12.44
N ASP A 949 8.86 31.30 13.14
CA ASP A 949 8.47 32.61 12.60
C ASP A 949 9.00 33.76 13.49
N PRO A 950 10.28 34.12 13.34
CA PRO A 950 10.87 35.22 14.10
C PRO A 950 10.22 36.58 13.79
N ASP A 951 9.72 36.78 12.57
CA ASP A 951 9.07 38.03 12.16
C ASP A 951 7.70 38.19 12.84
N GLY A 952 6.87 37.13 12.83
CA GLY A 952 5.58 37.11 13.54
C GLY A 952 5.72 37.22 15.06
N LEU A 953 6.78 36.63 15.65
CA LEU A 953 7.08 36.77 17.08
C LEU A 953 7.43 38.23 17.44
N GLY A 954 8.23 38.90 16.60
CA GLY A 954 8.50 40.33 16.76
C GLY A 954 7.24 41.19 16.66
N LYS A 955 6.44 40.97 15.60
CA LYS A 955 5.23 41.74 15.34
C LYS A 955 4.16 41.58 16.43
N THR A 956 4.07 40.39 17.03
CA THR A 956 3.21 40.11 18.19
C THR A 956 3.45 41.09 19.35
N TYR A 957 4.72 41.36 19.70
CA TYR A 957 5.04 42.30 20.77
C TYR A 957 4.87 43.76 20.35
N GLU A 958 5.18 44.07 19.09
CA GLU A 958 5.00 45.41 18.51
C GLU A 958 3.54 45.86 18.58
N THR A 959 2.60 45.02 18.11
CA THR A 959 1.16 45.29 18.16
C THR A 959 0.68 45.51 19.59
N LYS A 960 1.04 44.63 20.54
CA LYS A 960 0.62 44.74 21.95
C LYS A 960 1.15 46.00 22.65
N VAL A 961 2.30 46.52 22.22
CA VAL A 961 2.80 47.81 22.73
C VAL A 961 2.07 48.97 22.06
N ALA A 962 1.86 48.93 20.75
CA ALA A 962 1.16 49.96 20.01
C ALA A 962 -0.29 50.15 20.49
N GLU A 963 -1.04 49.07 20.69
CA GLU A 963 -2.42 49.12 21.21
C GLU A 963 -2.48 49.79 22.59
N ALA A 964 -1.69 49.31 23.55
CA ALA A 964 -1.60 49.91 24.88
C ALA A 964 -1.18 51.39 24.84
N TYR A 965 -0.28 51.76 23.94
CA TYR A 965 0.18 53.13 23.74
C TYR A 965 -0.91 54.03 23.16
N HIS A 966 -1.64 53.57 22.14
CA HIS A 966 -2.73 54.31 21.49
C HIS A 966 -3.98 54.44 22.38
N GLU A 967 -4.23 53.49 23.29
CA GLU A 967 -5.24 53.63 24.35
C GLU A 967 -4.84 54.63 25.47
N GLY A 968 -3.61 55.14 25.46
CA GLY A 968 -3.08 56.05 26.48
C GLY A 968 -2.62 55.35 27.77
N ASN A 969 -2.52 54.02 27.76
CA ASN A 969 -2.08 53.18 28.89
C ASN A 969 -0.54 53.03 28.86
N LEU A 970 0.18 54.14 29.03
CA LEU A 970 1.63 54.20 28.86
C LEU A 970 2.39 53.23 29.78
N LEU A 971 1.93 53.02 31.01
CA LEU A 971 2.60 52.08 31.93
C LEU A 971 2.38 50.62 31.51
N ASP A 972 1.24 50.30 30.88
CA ASP A 972 1.02 49.03 30.20
C ASP A 972 1.99 48.86 29.01
N ALA A 973 2.06 49.85 28.12
CA ALA A 973 2.92 49.81 26.95
C ALA A 973 4.40 49.50 27.31
N TYR A 974 4.96 50.18 28.30
CA TYR A 974 6.30 49.87 28.82
C TYR A 974 6.39 48.50 29.51
N THR A 975 5.31 48.00 30.13
CA THR A 975 5.26 46.65 30.70
C THR A 975 5.30 45.57 29.61
N GLN A 976 4.54 45.73 28.51
CA GLN A 976 4.54 44.80 27.37
C GLN A 976 5.88 44.85 26.63
N ALA A 977 6.44 46.04 26.39
CA ALA A 977 7.78 46.21 25.83
C ALA A 977 8.82 45.50 26.72
N GLY A 978 8.69 45.63 28.05
CA GLY A 978 9.51 44.91 29.02
C GLY A 978 9.35 43.38 29.03
N LYS A 979 8.31 42.80 28.40
CA LYS A 979 8.23 41.37 28.10
C LYS A 979 9.02 41.06 26.81
N ALA A 980 8.82 41.88 25.77
CA ALA A 980 9.51 41.73 24.48
C ALA A 980 11.04 41.74 24.62
N VAL A 981 11.58 42.69 25.41
CA VAL A 981 13.02 42.76 25.74
C VAL A 981 13.51 41.44 26.33
N HIS A 982 12.79 40.90 27.32
CA HIS A 982 13.19 39.69 28.04
C HIS A 982 13.23 38.47 27.13
N THR A 983 12.20 38.27 26.31
CA THR A 983 12.13 37.17 25.34
C THR A 983 13.16 37.34 24.21
N LEU A 984 13.42 38.57 23.73
CA LEU A 984 14.49 38.81 22.73
C LEU A 984 15.87 38.42 23.28
N GLU A 985 16.17 38.77 24.54
CA GLU A 985 17.44 38.44 25.18
C GLU A 985 17.57 36.93 25.45
N ALA A 986 16.52 36.30 25.95
CA ALA A 986 16.51 34.85 26.22
C ALA A 986 16.62 34.02 24.93
N VAL A 987 15.86 34.36 23.89
CA VAL A 987 15.98 33.73 22.56
C VAL A 987 17.38 33.92 21.98
N ARG A 988 17.94 35.14 22.01
CA ARG A 988 19.31 35.40 21.51
C ARG A 988 20.36 34.61 22.28
N LYS A 989 20.20 34.45 23.61
CA LYS A 989 21.05 33.59 24.42
C LYS A 989 20.95 32.13 23.97
N GLY A 990 19.74 31.59 23.81
CA GLY A 990 19.54 30.20 23.41
C GLY A 990 20.06 29.86 22.00
N TYR A 991 20.01 30.81 21.05
CA TYR A 991 20.72 30.68 19.76
C TYR A 991 22.25 30.62 19.96
N ALA A 992 22.81 31.46 20.84
CA ALA A 992 24.24 31.47 21.13
C ALA A 992 24.71 30.20 21.86
N ASP A 993 23.91 29.66 22.80
CA ASP A 993 24.17 28.38 23.47
C ASP A 993 24.23 27.20 22.47
N GLN A 994 23.46 27.29 21.37
CA GLN A 994 23.46 26.34 20.25
C GLN A 994 24.56 26.61 19.21
N ASN A 995 25.50 27.53 19.47
CA ASN A 995 26.58 27.91 18.55
C ASN A 995 26.09 28.46 17.19
N TYR A 996 24.94 29.17 17.17
CA TYR A 996 24.52 29.93 15.98
C TYR A 996 25.23 31.29 15.89
N ASP A 997 25.63 31.65 14.68
CA ASP A 997 26.08 33.00 14.34
C ASP A 997 24.87 33.94 14.28
N ILE A 998 24.75 34.82 15.27
CA ILE A 998 23.72 35.86 15.35
C ILE A 998 24.38 37.24 15.26
N ARG A 999 23.78 38.14 14.47
CA ARG A 999 24.23 39.53 14.38
C ARG A 999 23.96 40.26 15.70
N ASP A 1000 24.88 41.14 16.09
CA ASP A 1000 24.69 42.03 17.23
C ASP A 1000 23.52 43.00 17.02
N LEU A 1001 22.86 43.35 18.12
CA LEU A 1001 21.84 44.40 18.11
C LEU A 1001 22.49 45.77 17.82
N PRO A 1002 21.88 46.62 16.96
CA PRO A 1002 22.35 47.98 16.72
C PRO A 1002 22.53 48.75 18.04
N PRO A 1003 23.58 49.59 18.21
CA PRO A 1003 23.88 50.25 19.48
C PRO A 1003 22.70 51.03 20.07
N LYS A 1004 22.02 51.84 19.25
CA LYS A 1004 20.83 52.60 19.66
C LYS A 1004 19.67 51.75 20.13
N VAL A 1005 19.42 50.61 19.45
CA VAL A 1005 18.37 49.66 19.87
C VAL A 1005 18.73 49.08 21.24
N ARG A 1006 20.00 48.72 21.45
CA ARG A 1006 20.51 48.21 22.75
C ARG A 1006 20.35 49.23 23.87
N GLU A 1007 20.64 50.51 23.61
CA GLU A 1007 20.43 51.60 24.57
C GLU A 1007 18.93 51.82 24.86
N GLY A 1008 18.06 51.73 23.83
CA GLY A 1008 16.60 51.75 23.99
C GLY A 1008 16.05 50.59 24.84
N LEU A 1009 16.60 49.37 24.70
CA LEU A 1009 16.22 48.23 25.55
C LEU A 1009 16.53 48.53 27.04
N GLU A 1010 17.64 49.22 27.34
CA GLU A 1010 17.97 49.62 28.72
C GLU A 1010 17.01 50.71 29.26
N VAL A 1011 16.52 51.63 28.42
CA VAL A 1011 15.46 52.57 28.81
C VAL A 1011 14.20 51.81 29.24
N ILE A 1012 13.75 50.82 28.46
CA ILE A 1012 12.59 49.98 28.81
C ILE A 1012 12.82 49.22 30.13
N LYS A 1013 14.03 48.65 30.34
CA LYS A 1013 14.37 47.94 31.59
C LYS A 1013 14.33 48.84 32.82
N ARG A 1014 14.76 50.10 32.70
CA ARG A 1014 14.75 51.09 33.80
C ARG A 1014 13.33 51.46 34.24
N VAL A 1015 12.37 51.57 33.32
CA VAL A 1015 10.94 51.77 33.66
C VAL A 1015 10.34 50.54 34.38
N LYS A 1016 10.85 49.33 34.09
CA LYS A 1016 10.41 48.06 34.70
C LYS A 1016 11.02 47.79 36.10
N ALA A 1017 12.09 48.50 36.47
CA ALA A 1017 12.76 48.31 37.76
C ALA A 1017 11.84 48.73 38.94
N LYS A 1018 11.90 47.99 40.06
CA LYS A 1018 11.01 48.27 41.21
C LYS A 1018 11.52 49.47 42.02
N LYS A 1019 10.63 50.44 42.27
CA LYS A 1019 10.81 51.69 43.06
C LYS A 1019 11.51 51.53 44.42
N THR A 1020 12.82 51.30 44.41
CA THR A 1020 13.65 51.10 45.61
C THR A 1020 15.11 51.54 45.42
N GLY A 1021 15.48 52.09 44.25
CA GLY A 1021 16.86 52.47 43.94
C GLY A 1021 16.96 53.75 43.09
N PRO A 1022 18.14 54.39 43.00
CA PRO A 1022 18.33 55.69 42.36
C PRO A 1022 18.42 55.62 40.81
N ALA A 1023 17.75 54.66 40.17
CA ALA A 1023 17.86 54.37 38.73
C ALA A 1023 16.51 54.41 37.97
N ASP A 1024 15.44 54.76 38.68
CA ASP A 1024 14.07 54.79 38.18
C ASP A 1024 13.90 55.85 37.06
N LEU A 1025 12.94 55.60 36.16
CA LEU A 1025 12.44 56.52 35.14
C LEU A 1025 10.92 56.41 35.13
N ASP A 1026 10.21 57.54 35.07
CA ASP A 1026 8.79 57.51 34.73
C ASP A 1026 8.58 57.36 33.21
N ALA A 1027 7.36 57.01 32.79
CA ALA A 1027 7.07 56.76 31.38
C ALA A 1027 7.22 58.01 30.47
N ALA A 1028 7.08 59.23 31.02
CA ALA A 1028 7.27 60.46 30.26
C ALA A 1028 8.75 60.86 30.17
N GLU A 1029 9.54 60.60 31.21
CA GLU A 1029 11.01 60.72 31.17
C GLU A 1029 11.62 59.70 30.19
N ALA A 1030 11.08 58.48 30.16
CA ALA A 1030 11.49 57.45 29.21
C ALA A 1030 11.19 57.85 27.75
N GLU A 1031 10.01 58.39 27.46
CA GLU A 1031 9.69 58.97 26.14
C GLU A 1031 10.67 60.07 25.71
N SER A 1032 11.17 60.89 26.65
CA SER A 1032 12.21 61.88 26.35
C SER A 1032 13.55 61.22 25.98
N LEU A 1033 13.98 60.22 26.74
CA LEU A 1033 15.24 59.51 26.48
C LEU A 1033 15.20 58.69 25.18
N LEU A 1034 14.03 58.19 24.77
CA LEU A 1034 13.88 57.54 23.46
C LEU A 1034 14.08 58.54 22.31
N ARG A 1035 13.59 59.78 22.46
CA ARG A 1035 13.84 60.86 21.49
C ARG A 1035 15.29 61.30 21.44
N ASP A 1036 15.99 61.31 22.59
CA ASP A 1036 17.44 61.57 22.63
C ASP A 1036 18.29 60.48 21.92
N LEU A 1037 17.71 59.30 21.67
CA LEU A 1037 18.31 58.21 20.87
C LEU A 1037 17.92 58.26 19.37
N ASP A 1038 17.21 59.31 18.94
CA ASP A 1038 16.54 59.48 17.64
C ASP A 1038 15.43 58.45 17.33
N PHE A 1039 14.64 58.05 18.34
CA PHE A 1039 13.35 57.35 18.13
C PHE A 1039 12.17 58.31 18.32
N GLU A 1040 11.07 58.15 17.59
CA GLU A 1040 9.89 59.02 17.77
C GLU A 1040 9.21 58.85 19.16
N GLY A 1041 9.31 57.63 19.71
CA GLY A 1041 8.79 57.21 21.02
C GLY A 1041 8.91 55.69 21.20
N LEU A 1042 8.20 55.13 22.17
CA LEU A 1042 8.22 53.68 22.44
C LEU A 1042 7.81 52.81 21.25
N THR A 1043 6.85 53.25 20.43
CA THR A 1043 6.34 52.49 19.27
C THR A 1043 7.39 52.30 18.18
N ASP A 1044 8.13 53.36 17.83
CA ASP A 1044 9.22 53.30 16.84
C ASP A 1044 10.39 52.43 17.31
N LEU A 1045 10.79 52.54 18.58
CA LEU A 1045 11.75 51.58 19.17
C LEU A 1045 11.23 50.14 19.04
N MET A 1046 9.96 49.90 19.34
CA MET A 1046 9.37 48.55 19.26
C MET A 1046 9.33 47.98 17.84
N GLU A 1047 9.17 48.80 16.80
CA GLU A 1047 9.35 48.37 15.41
C GLU A 1047 10.79 47.86 15.17
N LYS A 1048 11.80 48.51 15.75
CA LYS A 1048 13.20 48.06 15.61
C LYS A 1048 13.52 46.84 16.48
N VAL A 1049 12.83 46.66 17.61
CA VAL A 1049 12.85 45.42 18.42
C VAL A 1049 12.19 44.27 17.66
N SER A 1050 11.06 44.51 17.01
CA SER A 1050 10.35 43.58 16.12
C SER A 1050 11.26 43.10 14.98
N GLY A 1051 11.89 44.03 14.25
CA GLY A 1051 12.90 43.70 13.24
C GLY A 1051 14.15 42.98 13.78
N SER A 1052 14.47 43.14 15.07
CA SER A 1052 15.57 42.42 15.74
C SER A 1052 15.24 40.95 16.03
N PHE A 1053 13.96 40.59 16.22
CA PHE A 1053 13.52 39.19 16.17
C PHE A 1053 13.59 38.66 14.72
N GLY A 1054 13.01 39.38 13.76
CA GLY A 1054 13.01 39.00 12.33
C GLY A 1054 14.41 38.70 11.78
N ALA A 1055 15.43 39.44 12.24
CA ALA A 1055 16.84 39.19 11.90
C ALA A 1055 17.36 37.77 12.24
N LEU A 1056 16.76 37.08 13.23
CA LEU A 1056 17.16 35.73 13.65
C LEU A 1056 16.88 34.65 12.60
N ARG A 1057 15.98 34.91 11.63
CA ARG A 1057 15.74 33.99 10.49
C ARG A 1057 16.99 33.76 9.62
N TRP A 1058 17.95 34.67 9.70
CA TRP A 1058 19.23 34.62 8.98
C TRP A 1058 20.37 33.99 9.77
N ALA A 1059 20.15 33.60 11.03
CA ALA A 1059 21.16 32.91 11.83
C ALA A 1059 21.54 31.57 11.20
N ARG A 1060 22.81 31.17 11.34
CA ARG A 1060 23.37 29.92 10.83
C ARG A 1060 24.20 29.22 11.91
N PRO A 1061 24.22 27.89 11.99
CA PRO A 1061 25.22 27.19 12.81
C PRO A 1061 26.62 27.60 12.37
N ARG A 1062 27.54 27.77 13.33
CA ARG A 1062 28.98 27.98 13.08
C ARG A 1062 29.73 26.68 12.86
#